data_AF-A0A3N6GAZ8-F1
#
_entry.id   AF-A0A3N6GAZ8-F1
#
_cell.length_a   1.000
_cell.length_b   1.000
_cell.length_c   1.000
_cell.angle_alpha   90.00
_cell.angle_beta   90.00
_cell.angle_gamma   90.00
#
_symmetry.space_group_name_H-M   'P 1'
#
loop_
_entity.id
_entity.type
_entity.pdbx_description
1 polymer ?
#
loop_
_entity_poly.entity_id
_entity_poly.type
_entity_poly.pdbx_seq_one_letter_code
_entity_poly.pdbx_strand_id
1 'polypeptide(L)'
;MDTEGTYEARGTGAAPPRPAGPPPSAPPRPAAPPPGHAPAAGPGLAEWLRTPRPEREPGVWRYGHTPRPPEKPEGVSDRSLLVGVLISALCGLLLWSLWRNGYIPYRLVPLKLFTPGDWWYAGTFGGPRTIEGGDALTVYEAVLFGLLVYGCGRLGNWSEIFRRHVVARGLPFLALTTAAAGALAQLLVWKDAVPVVRPVLILVASVAGGEVFQSQTVVNVIYTLITLGVLWPFARLGRWRELIAGRRKGAAAPEAPSAPPHAETPERWPEMRAAGRTDAAEALTAEVRTGRMNDVDVARLRHAWAVSRSHPDRLATLTEAVLRTGGAAALHPSGARDLPRRTARHDLLTGQVRIGNCAEDPHNPYARRGSGVALEPALLGTSLLAVGPPGAGKSDRLVRPVVESLALQALAGRAAVLAVGGAGEQLGPDEAYDVVVRIGDPASVHDFDLYGGTTDPDEAAGVLAEGLVGDVTNLDSRRAATVLAQLLGPYRAVHGHFPGVPALRELLDGDLDAIGALREALGAGGHQAMLRELEARTRQKGGSGDPGPVLADRIALLDRPAFASFFATGPLARPFSLRSLEHLPLRVRIDLPERAHAEASRLLARLVLAQFTAIAAARTDRSLFVCLVLDDATHTVTAETVRGVRRLRSVNAGAVLTLRTVDDVPEGLHTALLGAVGCCMAFSGVTTWDGKRFAEVWGKEWVETREVAQHAVFADQPFTRALHGLRKLVTGKAVTRDAVTVRQVERERWSASELAYSLPTGHAVLSLTTVDGEHAPPLLVDLGG
;
A
#
# COMPACT_ATOMS: atom_id res chain seq x y z
N MET A 1 -69.42 3.92 30.80
CA MET A 1 -70.73 4.19 31.44
C MET A 1 -70.43 4.82 32.78
N ASP A 2 -71.28 5.78 33.17
CA ASP A 2 -71.15 6.79 34.25
C ASP A 2 -70.36 8.05 33.84
N THR A 3 -70.90 9.27 33.75
CA THR A 3 -72.28 9.83 33.81
C THR A 3 -72.19 11.27 33.27
N GLU A 4 -73.22 11.71 32.55
CA GLU A 4 -73.40 13.06 31.97
C GLU A 4 -73.69 14.15 33.03
N GLY A 5 -73.49 15.43 32.67
CA GLY A 5 -73.98 16.57 33.46
C GLY A 5 -73.53 17.97 33.03
N THR A 6 -73.99 18.40 31.84
CA THR A 6 -74.32 19.76 31.36
C THR A 6 -73.98 21.03 32.17
N TYR A 7 -73.48 22.07 31.48
CA TYR A 7 -74.19 23.36 31.27
C TYR A 7 -73.44 24.27 30.27
N GLU A 8 -74.08 24.57 29.14
CA GLU A 8 -73.75 25.70 28.25
C GLU A 8 -74.32 27.01 28.80
N ALA A 9 -73.58 28.11 28.66
CA ALA A 9 -74.16 29.42 28.36
C ALA A 9 -73.13 30.34 27.68
N ARG A 10 -73.44 30.71 26.42
CA ARG A 10 -73.13 31.92 25.63
C ARG A 10 -72.16 32.91 26.30
N GLY A 11 -71.06 33.33 25.68
CA GLY A 11 -70.96 33.86 24.32
C GLY A 11 -70.79 35.37 24.37
N THR A 12 -69.53 35.86 24.36
CA THR A 12 -69.18 37.22 23.92
C THR A 12 -67.92 37.14 23.07
N GLY A 13 -68.06 37.48 21.78
CA GLY A 13 -66.99 37.42 20.80
C GLY A 13 -66.02 38.59 20.95
N ALA A 14 -64.74 38.28 20.90
CA ALA A 14 -63.67 39.20 20.53
C ALA A 14 -62.67 38.44 19.63
N ALA A 15 -62.17 39.14 18.63
CA ALA A 15 -61.54 38.64 17.40
C ALA A 15 -60.42 37.58 17.55
N PRO A 16 -60.22 36.71 16.54
CA PRO A 16 -59.11 35.76 16.53
C PRO A 16 -57.76 36.49 16.47
N PRO A 17 -56.74 36.03 17.23
CA PRO A 17 -55.41 36.64 17.17
C PRO A 17 -54.76 36.36 15.81
N ARG A 18 -54.09 37.39 15.27
CA ARG A 18 -53.30 37.35 14.04
C ARG A 18 -52.27 36.20 14.07
N PRO A 19 -51.95 35.59 12.92
CA PRO A 19 -50.83 34.65 12.82
C PRO A 19 -49.53 35.34 13.26
N ALA A 20 -48.76 34.64 14.09
CA ALA A 20 -47.42 35.06 14.50
C ALA A 20 -46.54 35.25 13.26
N GLY A 21 -45.92 36.42 13.14
CA GLY A 21 -44.91 36.68 12.12
C GLY A 21 -43.71 35.73 12.27
N PRO A 22 -42.91 35.56 11.20
CA PRO A 22 -41.75 34.68 11.23
C PRO A 22 -40.75 35.12 12.33
N PRO A 23 -40.10 34.17 13.03
CA PRO A 23 -39.15 34.51 14.07
C PRO A 23 -37.97 35.31 13.50
N PRO A 24 -37.40 36.25 14.27
CA PRO A 24 -36.22 37.00 13.85
C PRO A 24 -35.05 36.05 13.56
N SER A 25 -34.35 36.31 12.47
CA SER A 25 -33.16 35.60 12.03
C SER A 25 -32.16 35.48 13.19
N ALA A 26 -31.86 34.24 13.60
CA ALA A 26 -30.82 33.96 14.57
C ALA A 26 -29.46 34.50 14.05
N PRO A 27 -28.62 35.09 14.92
CA PRO A 27 -27.29 35.51 14.53
C PRO A 27 -26.46 34.32 14.04
N PRO A 28 -25.52 34.53 13.09
CA PRO A 28 -24.72 33.46 12.54
C PRO A 28 -24.00 32.71 13.67
N ARG A 29 -24.18 31.39 13.71
CA ARG A 29 -23.44 30.50 14.62
C ARG A 29 -21.93 30.73 14.40
N PRO A 30 -21.13 30.81 15.47
CA PRO A 30 -19.68 30.79 15.35
C PRO A 30 -19.26 29.55 14.55
N ALA A 31 -18.34 29.74 13.61
CA ALA A 31 -17.76 28.64 12.82
C ALA A 31 -17.30 27.53 13.77
N ALA A 32 -17.79 26.31 13.54
CA ALA A 32 -17.29 25.14 14.25
C ALA A 32 -15.77 25.06 14.08
N PRO A 33 -15.00 24.69 15.12
CA PRO A 33 -13.57 24.50 15.00
C PRO A 33 -13.30 23.46 13.89
N PRO A 34 -12.25 23.65 13.07
CA PRO A 34 -11.96 22.73 11.98
C PRO A 34 -11.78 21.30 12.55
N PRO A 35 -12.31 20.26 11.88
CA PRO A 35 -12.06 18.89 12.29
C PRO A 35 -10.55 18.64 12.31
N GLY A 36 -10.06 18.01 13.37
CA GLY A 36 -8.62 17.86 13.69
C GLY A 36 -7.78 17.02 12.71
N HIS A 37 -8.25 16.78 11.49
CA HIS A 37 -7.57 16.01 10.43
C HIS A 37 -7.50 16.78 9.09
N ALA A 38 -7.55 18.11 9.11
CA ALA A 38 -7.08 18.88 7.96
C ALA A 38 -5.53 18.85 7.97
N PRO A 39 -4.85 18.41 6.90
CA PRO A 39 -3.40 18.48 6.86
C PRO A 39 -2.95 19.94 7.02
N ALA A 40 -2.00 20.18 7.93
CA ALA A 40 -1.32 21.46 8.08
C ALA A 40 -0.81 21.95 6.72
N ALA A 41 -0.79 23.28 6.50
CA ALA A 41 -0.34 23.91 5.26
C ALA A 41 0.89 23.19 4.70
N GLY A 42 0.70 22.54 3.54
CA GLY A 42 1.70 21.66 2.96
C GLY A 42 2.99 22.40 2.58
N PRO A 43 4.05 21.65 2.26
CA PRO A 43 5.28 22.24 1.73
C PRO A 43 4.97 23.10 0.50
N GLY A 44 5.71 24.20 0.32
CA GLY A 44 5.51 25.08 -0.83
C GLY A 44 5.66 24.32 -2.15
N LEU A 45 4.99 24.76 -3.23
CA LEU A 45 4.96 24.04 -4.51
C LEU A 45 6.37 23.67 -5.03
N ALA A 46 7.35 24.56 -4.87
CA ALA A 46 8.73 24.30 -5.26
C ALA A 46 9.36 23.12 -4.50
N GLU A 47 9.08 22.98 -3.21
CA GLU A 47 9.53 21.85 -2.41
C GLU A 47 8.84 20.57 -2.86
N TRP A 48 7.52 20.60 -3.08
CA TRP A 48 6.75 19.47 -3.59
C TRP A 48 7.27 18.98 -4.97
N LEU A 49 7.69 19.90 -5.85
CA LEU A 49 8.30 19.56 -7.15
C LEU A 49 9.69 18.92 -7.01
N ARG A 50 10.46 19.29 -5.98
CA ARG A 50 11.81 18.76 -5.73
C ARG A 50 11.81 17.45 -4.96
N THR A 51 10.73 17.14 -4.24
CA THR A 51 10.64 15.90 -3.46
C THR A 51 10.78 14.68 -4.39
N PRO A 52 11.68 13.73 -4.08
CA PRO A 52 11.89 12.55 -4.91
C PRO A 52 10.66 11.64 -4.91
N ARG A 53 10.42 10.99 -6.05
CA ARG A 53 9.32 10.03 -6.30
C ARG A 53 9.88 8.78 -6.97
N PRO A 54 10.62 7.92 -6.23
CA PRO A 54 11.19 6.72 -6.81
C PRO A 54 10.08 5.79 -7.32
N GLU A 55 10.25 5.24 -8.52
CA GLU A 55 9.40 4.14 -9.01
C GLU A 55 9.60 2.91 -8.11
N ARG A 56 8.48 2.34 -7.68
CA ARG A 56 8.41 1.26 -6.68
C ARG A 56 7.22 0.37 -6.97
N GLU A 57 7.16 -0.74 -6.25
CA GLU A 57 6.08 -1.72 -6.29
C GLU A 57 4.69 -1.06 -6.24
N PRO A 58 3.68 -1.74 -6.83
CA PRO A 58 2.30 -1.27 -6.82
C PRO A 58 1.81 -0.91 -5.41
N GLY A 59 1.11 0.22 -5.34
CA GLY A 59 0.49 0.72 -4.11
C GLY A 59 1.42 1.40 -3.12
N VAL A 60 2.71 1.57 -3.40
CA VAL A 60 3.59 2.38 -2.55
C VAL A 60 3.36 3.86 -2.82
N TRP A 61 3.12 4.63 -1.76
CA TRP A 61 3.12 6.10 -1.81
C TRP A 61 4.52 6.62 -2.12
N ARG A 62 4.70 7.21 -3.31
CA ARG A 62 6.02 7.56 -3.86
C ARG A 62 6.55 8.90 -3.35
N TYR A 63 5.67 9.85 -3.05
CA TYR A 63 6.07 11.20 -2.63
C TYR A 63 6.87 11.15 -1.32
N GLY A 64 8.17 11.43 -1.40
CA GLY A 64 9.08 11.43 -0.25
C GLY A 64 9.39 10.04 0.29
N HIS A 65 9.19 8.99 -0.51
CA HIS A 65 9.41 7.62 -0.06
C HIS A 65 10.88 7.32 0.28
N THR A 66 11.12 6.87 1.50
CA THR A 66 12.43 6.39 1.96
C THR A 66 12.41 4.88 2.20
N PRO A 67 13.24 4.08 1.48
CA PRO A 67 13.30 2.64 1.69
C PRO A 67 13.69 2.28 3.12
N ARG A 68 13.05 1.26 3.68
CA ARG A 68 13.42 0.72 4.98
C ARG A 68 14.84 0.10 4.89
N PRO A 69 15.72 0.33 5.88
CA PRO A 69 17.03 -0.34 5.95
C PRO A 69 16.87 -1.86 5.92
N PRO A 70 17.81 -2.66 5.37
CA PRO A 70 17.66 -4.12 5.28
C PRO A 70 17.51 -4.76 6.66
N GLU A 71 16.72 -5.84 6.72
CA GLU A 71 16.46 -6.59 7.95
C GLU A 71 17.77 -7.12 8.54
N LYS A 72 18.03 -6.80 9.82
CA LYS A 72 19.20 -7.33 10.51
C LYS A 72 18.93 -8.80 10.83
N PRO A 73 19.81 -9.74 10.43
CA PRO A 73 19.62 -11.14 10.77
C PRO A 73 19.56 -11.28 12.28
N GLU A 74 18.64 -12.11 12.78
CA GLU A 74 18.51 -12.41 14.21
C GLU A 74 19.87 -12.85 14.76
N GLY A 75 20.51 -11.98 15.54
CA GLY A 75 21.82 -12.24 16.08
C GLY A 75 21.80 -13.39 17.07
N VAL A 76 22.79 -14.28 16.98
CA VAL A 76 23.10 -15.29 18.01
C VAL A 76 23.06 -14.64 19.41
N SER A 77 22.33 -15.24 20.36
CA SER A 77 22.13 -14.64 21.69
C SER A 77 23.46 -14.32 22.40
N ASP A 78 23.50 -13.24 23.17
CA ASP A 78 24.72 -12.83 23.90
C ASP A 78 25.19 -13.89 24.90
N ARG A 79 24.26 -14.65 25.48
CA ARG A 79 24.57 -15.77 26.38
C ARG A 79 25.33 -16.88 25.66
N SER A 80 24.91 -17.24 24.44
CA SER A 80 25.59 -18.28 23.66
C SER A 80 26.98 -17.86 23.20
N LEU A 81 27.20 -16.57 22.91
CA LEU A 81 28.52 -16.06 22.58
C LEU A 81 29.46 -16.12 23.79
N LEU A 82 29.04 -15.61 24.95
CA LEU A 82 29.85 -15.60 26.18
C LEU A 82 30.25 -17.01 26.63
N VAL A 83 29.33 -17.97 26.53
CA VAL A 83 29.61 -19.39 26.83
C VAL A 83 30.61 -19.98 25.84
N GLY A 84 30.52 -19.67 24.55
CA GLY A 84 31.48 -20.11 23.54
C GLY A 84 32.90 -19.60 23.82
N VAL A 85 33.02 -18.33 24.21
CA VAL A 85 34.28 -17.72 24.63
C VAL A 85 34.84 -18.40 25.88
N LEU A 86 34.03 -18.58 26.92
CA LEU A 86 34.44 -19.22 28.16
C LEU A 86 34.91 -20.66 27.94
N ILE A 87 34.16 -21.46 27.17
CA ILE A 87 34.52 -22.85 26.88
C ILE A 87 35.84 -22.90 26.10
N SER A 88 36.01 -22.06 25.07
CA SER A 88 37.26 -22.03 24.30
C SER A 88 38.47 -21.64 25.16
N ALA A 89 38.30 -20.71 26.12
CA ALA A 89 39.33 -20.33 27.09
C ALA A 89 39.68 -21.50 28.02
N LEU A 90 38.68 -22.15 28.61
CA LEU A 90 38.87 -23.27 29.52
C LEU A 90 39.50 -24.48 28.84
N CYS A 91 39.09 -24.79 27.60
CA CYS A 91 39.71 -25.84 26.79
C CYS A 91 41.17 -25.51 26.48
N GLY A 92 41.48 -24.26 26.11
CA GLY A 92 42.86 -23.81 25.90
C GLY A 92 43.70 -23.94 27.17
N LEU A 93 43.20 -23.47 28.31
CA LEU A 93 43.89 -23.57 29.60
C LEU A 93 44.10 -25.02 30.02
N LEU A 94 43.11 -25.90 29.83
CA LEU A 94 43.22 -27.32 30.13
C LEU A 94 44.27 -28.00 29.25
N LEU A 95 44.23 -27.76 27.93
CA LEU A 95 45.20 -28.31 26.99
C LEU A 95 46.63 -27.83 27.32
N TRP A 96 46.79 -26.55 27.63
CA TRP A 96 48.08 -26.00 28.03
C TRP A 96 48.59 -26.61 29.35
N SER A 97 47.71 -26.77 30.34
CA SER A 97 48.02 -27.40 31.63
C SER A 97 48.44 -28.86 31.46
N LEU A 98 47.69 -29.64 30.66
CA LEU A 98 48.02 -31.04 30.37
C LEU A 98 49.36 -31.17 29.64
N TRP A 99 49.63 -30.26 28.71
CA TRP A 99 50.90 -30.21 27.98
C TRP A 99 52.08 -29.87 28.89
N ARG A 100 51.95 -28.82 29.72
CA ARG A 100 53.02 -28.34 30.63
C ARG A 100 53.35 -29.34 31.73
N ASN A 101 52.34 -30.02 32.26
CA ASN A 101 52.51 -31.02 33.32
C ASN A 101 52.92 -32.40 32.80
N GLY A 102 53.12 -32.56 31.48
CA GLY A 102 53.65 -33.79 30.89
C GLY A 102 52.65 -34.94 30.75
N TYR A 103 51.35 -34.67 30.87
CA TYR A 103 50.29 -35.69 30.70
C TYR A 103 50.05 -36.08 29.24
N ILE A 104 50.55 -35.30 28.28
CA ILE A 104 50.47 -35.62 26.85
C ILE A 104 51.69 -36.47 26.47
N PRO A 105 51.51 -37.77 26.14
CA PRO A 105 52.61 -38.62 25.72
C PRO A 105 53.19 -38.13 24.39
N TYR A 106 54.49 -38.34 24.18
CA TYR A 106 55.22 -37.95 22.96
C TYR A 106 55.29 -36.44 22.66
N ARG A 107 54.94 -35.56 23.61
CA ARG A 107 54.92 -34.08 23.42
C ARG A 107 56.24 -33.48 22.92
N LEU A 108 57.38 -34.11 23.25
CA LEU A 108 58.74 -33.67 22.88
C LEU A 108 59.27 -34.33 21.60
N VAL A 109 58.56 -35.31 21.03
CA VAL A 109 59.04 -36.05 19.84
C VAL A 109 59.27 -35.14 18.64
N PRO A 110 58.36 -34.20 18.29
CA PRO A 110 58.61 -33.29 17.18
C PRO A 110 59.89 -32.48 17.38
N LEU A 111 60.10 -31.96 18.61
CA LEU A 111 61.28 -31.17 18.93
C LEU A 111 62.58 -31.99 18.83
N LYS A 112 62.58 -33.22 19.36
CA LYS A 112 63.73 -34.14 19.31
C LYS A 112 64.07 -34.60 17.90
N LEU A 113 63.11 -34.57 16.96
CA LEU A 113 63.34 -34.93 15.56
C LEU A 113 64.11 -33.83 14.81
N PHE A 114 63.90 -32.57 15.18
CA PHE A 114 64.50 -31.40 14.51
C PHE A 114 65.74 -30.84 15.25
N THR A 115 66.18 -31.46 16.34
CA THR A 115 67.34 -31.04 17.13
C THR A 115 68.35 -32.18 17.33
N PRO A 116 69.66 -31.89 17.54
CA PRO A 116 70.67 -32.91 17.77
C PRO A 116 70.33 -33.84 18.95
N GLY A 117 70.55 -35.15 18.77
CA GLY A 117 70.14 -36.17 19.75
C GLY A 117 70.91 -36.13 21.07
N ASP A 118 72.11 -35.57 21.08
CA ASP A 118 72.97 -35.35 22.24
C ASP A 118 72.44 -34.31 23.23
N TRP A 119 71.49 -33.47 22.79
CA TRP A 119 70.84 -32.44 23.62
C TRP A 119 69.79 -33.00 24.59
N TRP A 120 69.45 -34.28 24.49
CA TRP A 120 68.33 -34.90 25.21
C TRP A 120 68.75 -36.17 25.94
N TYR A 121 68.12 -36.43 27.10
CA TYR A 121 68.22 -37.76 27.72
C TYR A 121 67.46 -38.81 26.90
N ALA A 122 67.98 -40.04 26.89
CA ALA A 122 67.40 -41.17 26.16
C ALA A 122 65.96 -41.48 26.63
N GLY A 123 65.08 -41.79 25.67
CA GLY A 123 63.66 -42.08 25.91
C GLY A 123 62.71 -40.95 25.54
N THR A 124 61.44 -41.28 25.33
CA THR A 124 60.37 -40.36 24.90
C THR A 124 59.98 -39.32 25.96
N PHE A 125 60.32 -39.56 27.23
CA PHE A 125 60.08 -38.67 28.36
C PHE A 125 61.35 -37.98 28.89
N GLY A 126 62.53 -38.27 28.32
CA GLY A 126 63.79 -37.66 28.76
C GLY A 126 63.82 -36.16 28.52
N GLY A 127 64.08 -35.37 29.56
CA GLY A 127 64.21 -33.91 29.49
C GLY A 127 65.49 -33.44 28.76
N PRO A 128 65.72 -32.12 28.66
CA PRO A 128 66.94 -31.57 28.08
C PRO A 128 68.17 -31.97 28.91
N ARG A 129 69.24 -32.37 28.24
CA ARG A 129 70.54 -32.76 28.82
C ARG A 129 71.56 -31.61 28.75
N THR A 130 71.46 -30.76 27.74
CA THR A 130 72.34 -29.60 27.54
C THR A 130 71.55 -28.29 27.62
N ILE A 131 72.27 -27.17 27.74
CA ILE A 131 71.67 -25.82 27.81
C ILE A 131 70.93 -25.52 26.49
N GLU A 132 71.50 -25.92 25.36
CA GLU A 132 70.93 -25.76 24.02
C GLU A 132 69.60 -26.53 23.87
N GLY A 133 69.48 -27.71 24.47
CA GLY A 133 68.22 -28.46 24.53
C GLY A 133 67.16 -27.77 25.39
N GLY A 134 67.56 -27.12 26.49
CA GLY A 134 66.66 -26.32 27.32
C GLY A 134 66.15 -25.06 26.62
N ASP A 135 67.01 -24.41 25.86
CA ASP A 135 66.69 -23.24 25.05
C ASP A 135 65.73 -23.59 23.90
N ALA A 136 65.98 -24.70 23.20
CA ALA A 136 65.11 -25.21 22.15
C ALA A 136 63.71 -25.58 22.67
N LEU A 137 63.61 -26.16 23.87
CA LEU A 137 62.34 -26.45 24.53
C LEU A 137 61.55 -25.17 24.83
N THR A 138 62.23 -24.14 25.31
CA THR A 138 61.62 -22.84 25.65
C THR A 138 61.02 -22.15 24.42
N VAL A 139 61.72 -22.21 23.27
CA VAL A 139 61.20 -21.67 22.00
C VAL A 139 60.02 -22.50 21.48
N TYR A 140 60.09 -23.83 21.56
CA TYR A 140 59.00 -24.73 21.16
C TYR A 140 57.72 -24.51 21.99
N GLU A 141 57.87 -24.31 23.30
CA GLU A 141 56.78 -23.94 24.20
C GLU A 141 56.08 -22.65 23.76
N ALA A 142 56.85 -21.64 23.37
CA ALA A 142 56.32 -20.37 22.92
C ALA A 142 55.50 -20.49 21.62
N VAL A 143 56.00 -21.27 20.66
CA VAL A 143 55.30 -21.52 19.38
C VAL A 143 53.98 -22.27 19.63
N LEU A 144 54.00 -23.31 20.46
CA LEU A 144 52.82 -24.12 20.76
C LEU A 144 51.77 -23.31 21.54
N PHE A 145 52.21 -22.47 22.48
CA PHE A 145 51.33 -21.52 23.16
C PHE A 145 50.67 -20.54 22.18
N GLY A 146 51.45 -19.97 21.25
CA GLY A 146 50.95 -19.06 20.22
C GLY A 146 49.89 -19.71 19.32
N LEU A 147 50.13 -20.95 18.87
CA LEU A 147 49.17 -21.72 18.07
C LEU A 147 47.88 -22.03 18.84
N LEU A 148 47.99 -22.35 20.13
CA LEU A 148 46.85 -22.63 20.99
C LEU A 148 45.98 -21.38 21.19
N VAL A 149 46.59 -20.22 21.49
CA VAL A 149 45.89 -18.94 21.61
C VAL A 149 45.19 -18.57 20.31
N TYR A 150 45.85 -18.77 19.16
CA TYR A 150 45.26 -18.54 17.84
C TYR A 150 44.05 -19.46 17.58
N GLY A 151 44.18 -20.75 17.88
CA GLY A 151 43.10 -21.73 17.75
C GLY A 151 41.88 -21.40 18.62
N CYS A 152 42.10 -21.09 19.89
CA CYS A 152 41.05 -20.68 20.83
C CYS A 152 40.36 -19.38 20.40
N GLY A 153 41.14 -18.40 19.90
CA GLY A 153 40.61 -17.14 19.38
C GLY A 153 39.67 -17.34 18.19
N ARG A 154 40.02 -18.25 17.27
CA ARG A 154 39.23 -18.54 16.06
C ARG A 154 37.98 -19.38 16.37
N LEU A 155 38.09 -20.37 17.24
CA LEU A 155 36.98 -21.28 17.57
C LEU A 155 35.95 -20.66 18.53
N GLY A 156 36.36 -19.73 19.40
CA GLY A 156 35.51 -19.15 20.44
C GLY A 156 34.64 -17.96 20.03
N ASN A 157 34.62 -17.56 18.75
CA ASN A 157 33.91 -16.34 18.29
C ASN A 157 34.29 -15.06 19.07
N TRP A 158 35.53 -14.97 19.57
CA TRP A 158 36.02 -13.83 20.37
C TRP A 158 35.91 -12.50 19.61
N SER A 159 36.06 -12.53 18.29
CA SER A 159 35.92 -11.36 17.41
C SER A 159 34.51 -10.76 17.40
N GLU A 160 33.47 -11.61 17.50
CA GLU A 160 32.08 -11.17 17.47
C GLU A 160 31.66 -10.57 18.82
N ILE A 161 32.13 -11.13 19.94
CA ILE A 161 31.94 -10.51 21.26
C ILE A 161 32.62 -9.16 21.33
N PHE A 162 33.88 -9.09 20.90
CA PHE A 162 34.63 -7.84 20.89
C PHE A 162 33.91 -6.78 20.06
N ARG A 163 33.39 -7.14 18.89
CA ARG A 163 32.59 -6.24 18.04
C ARG A 163 31.31 -5.77 18.75
N ARG A 164 30.54 -6.69 19.34
CA ARG A 164 29.23 -6.35 19.94
C ARG A 164 29.32 -5.61 21.26
N HIS A 165 30.25 -5.99 22.13
CA HIS A 165 30.29 -5.48 23.51
C HIS A 165 31.32 -4.36 23.70
N VAL A 166 32.38 -4.36 22.89
CA VAL A 166 33.47 -3.38 23.03
C VAL A 166 33.37 -2.30 21.96
N VAL A 167 33.24 -2.67 20.68
CA VAL A 167 33.18 -1.68 19.58
C VAL A 167 31.85 -0.91 19.58
N ALA A 168 30.72 -1.57 19.85
CA ALA A 168 29.40 -0.93 19.83
C ALA A 168 29.20 0.14 20.92
N ARG A 169 29.98 0.11 22.01
CA ARG A 169 29.93 1.10 23.11
C ARG A 169 30.74 2.36 22.83
N GLY A 170 31.33 2.47 21.64
CA GLY A 170 32.01 3.66 21.15
C GLY A 170 33.54 3.67 21.37
N LEU A 171 34.19 4.60 20.68
CA LEU A 171 35.65 4.79 20.68
C LEU A 171 36.32 4.89 22.07
N PRO A 172 35.77 5.61 23.09
CA PRO A 172 36.43 5.71 24.39
C PRO A 172 36.43 4.38 25.15
N PHE A 173 35.34 3.61 25.06
CA PHE A 173 35.25 2.30 25.69
C PHE A 173 36.17 1.28 25.02
N LEU A 174 36.26 1.32 23.68
CA LEU A 174 37.20 0.51 22.90
C LEU A 174 38.67 0.77 23.28
N ALA A 175 39.06 2.04 23.44
CA ALA A 175 40.43 2.39 23.82
C ALA A 175 40.76 1.96 25.25
N LEU A 176 39.84 2.13 26.21
CA LEU A 176 40.06 1.77 27.61
C LEU A 176 40.17 0.25 27.80
N THR A 177 39.29 -0.52 27.15
CA THR A 177 39.30 -1.99 27.22
C THR A 177 40.54 -2.59 26.57
N THR A 178 40.96 -2.08 25.41
CA THR A 178 42.21 -2.50 24.76
C THR A 178 43.44 -2.08 25.55
N ALA A 179 43.42 -0.95 26.26
CA ALA A 179 44.49 -0.54 27.16
C ALA A 179 44.59 -1.44 28.39
N ALA A 180 43.45 -1.78 29.02
CA ALA A 180 43.41 -2.73 30.13
C ALA A 180 43.88 -4.14 29.70
N ALA A 181 43.45 -4.60 28.53
CA ALA A 181 43.90 -5.88 27.96
C ALA A 181 45.40 -5.88 27.64
N GLY A 182 45.93 -4.78 27.08
CA GLY A 182 47.36 -4.61 26.84
C GLY A 182 48.17 -4.59 28.13
N ALA A 183 47.69 -3.91 29.18
CA ALA A 183 48.32 -3.91 30.49
C ALA A 183 48.32 -5.30 31.15
N LEU A 184 47.22 -6.04 31.03
CA LEU A 184 47.13 -7.42 31.50
C LEU A 184 48.09 -8.34 30.74
N ALA A 185 48.14 -8.23 29.41
CA ALA A 185 49.09 -8.98 28.59
C ALA A 185 50.53 -8.69 28.99
N GLN A 186 50.85 -7.41 29.24
CA GLN A 186 52.17 -7.01 29.72
C GLN A 186 52.49 -7.63 31.09
N LEU A 187 51.54 -7.62 32.02
CA LEU A 187 51.69 -8.24 33.34
C LEU A 187 51.93 -9.75 33.24
N LEU A 188 51.20 -10.45 32.36
CA LEU A 188 51.35 -11.89 32.15
C LEU A 188 52.69 -12.25 31.48
N VAL A 189 53.19 -11.41 30.58
CA VAL A 189 54.52 -11.55 29.95
C VAL A 189 55.64 -11.39 30.98
N TRP A 190 55.54 -10.38 31.86
CA TRP A 190 56.54 -10.14 32.92
C TRP A 190 56.51 -11.15 34.06
N LYS A 191 55.37 -11.80 34.30
CA LYS A 191 55.23 -12.87 35.30
C LYS A 191 55.64 -14.26 34.77
N ASP A 192 56.24 -14.34 33.58
CA ASP A 192 56.57 -15.59 32.88
C ASP A 192 55.36 -16.54 32.71
N ALA A 193 54.13 -16.00 32.75
CA ALA A 193 52.92 -16.77 32.50
C ALA A 193 52.69 -16.98 31.00
N VAL A 194 53.14 -16.03 30.17
CA VAL A 194 53.16 -16.12 28.71
C VAL A 194 54.62 -16.19 28.25
N PRO A 195 55.05 -17.29 27.60
CA PRO A 195 56.43 -17.51 27.21
C PRO A 195 56.83 -16.61 26.04
N VAL A 196 57.21 -15.36 26.32
CA VAL A 196 57.64 -14.38 25.30
C VAL A 196 59.03 -13.83 25.60
N VAL A 197 59.29 -13.43 26.85
CA VAL A 197 60.57 -12.81 27.23
C VAL A 197 61.75 -13.77 27.00
N ARG A 198 61.71 -14.96 27.58
CA ARG A 198 62.81 -15.93 27.49
C ARG A 198 63.09 -16.41 26.05
N PRO A 199 62.09 -16.81 25.25
CA PRO A 199 62.32 -17.17 23.85
C PRO A 199 62.94 -16.05 23.01
N VAL A 200 62.50 -14.80 23.21
CA VAL A 200 63.06 -13.65 22.48
C VAL A 200 64.51 -13.41 22.88
N LEU A 201 64.83 -13.51 24.18
CA LEU A 201 66.22 -13.39 24.64
C LEU A 201 67.10 -14.52 24.09
N ILE A 202 66.60 -15.76 24.05
CA ILE A 202 67.29 -16.92 23.45
C ILE A 202 67.52 -16.72 21.95
N LEU A 203 66.52 -16.23 21.21
CA LEU A 203 66.63 -15.95 19.78
C LEU A 203 67.59 -14.78 19.48
N VAL A 204 67.61 -13.76 20.33
CA VAL A 204 68.59 -12.66 20.21
C VAL A 204 69.99 -13.15 20.54
N ALA A 205 70.15 -14.01 21.54
CA ALA A 205 71.41 -14.65 21.90
C ALA A 205 71.98 -15.49 20.76
N SER A 206 71.12 -16.26 20.07
CA SER A 206 71.54 -17.16 19.00
C SER A 206 71.97 -16.43 17.73
N VAL A 207 71.44 -15.23 17.48
CA VAL A 207 71.78 -14.41 16.30
C VAL A 207 72.92 -13.43 16.56
N ALA A 208 72.97 -12.80 17.73
CA ALA A 208 73.91 -11.71 18.03
C ALA A 208 75.04 -12.11 18.98
N GLY A 209 75.01 -13.32 19.54
CA GLY A 209 75.96 -13.80 20.55
C GLY A 209 75.57 -13.40 21.98
N GLY A 210 75.88 -14.25 22.96
CA GLY A 210 75.51 -14.03 24.37
C GLY A 210 76.20 -12.85 25.05
N GLU A 211 77.33 -12.37 24.50
CA GLU A 211 78.09 -11.21 25.03
C GLU A 211 77.29 -9.90 24.96
N VAL A 212 76.28 -9.84 24.08
CA VAL A 212 75.40 -8.68 23.89
C VAL A 212 74.60 -8.34 25.15
N PHE A 213 74.37 -9.30 26.04
CA PHE A 213 73.65 -9.07 27.31
C PHE A 213 74.52 -8.50 28.42
N GLN A 214 75.85 -8.35 28.23
CA GLN A 214 76.71 -7.68 29.23
C GLN A 214 76.47 -6.17 29.30
N SER A 215 75.92 -5.57 28.24
CA SER A 215 75.55 -4.16 28.20
C SER A 215 74.12 -3.97 28.72
N GLN A 216 73.98 -3.31 29.87
CA GLN A 216 72.68 -2.98 30.47
C GLN A 216 71.79 -2.17 29.50
N THR A 217 72.40 -1.32 28.67
CA THR A 217 71.70 -0.50 27.67
C THR A 217 71.03 -1.38 26.62
N VAL A 218 71.71 -2.44 26.15
CA VAL A 218 71.17 -3.35 25.14
C VAL A 218 70.03 -4.19 25.71
N VAL A 219 70.19 -4.68 26.94
CA VAL A 219 69.15 -5.40 27.68
C VAL A 219 67.88 -4.53 27.81
N ASN A 220 68.03 -3.27 28.24
CA ASN A 220 66.91 -2.33 28.36
C ASN A 220 66.24 -2.04 27.01
N VAL A 221 67.00 -1.93 25.92
CA VAL A 221 66.46 -1.76 24.56
C VAL A 221 65.64 -2.98 24.15
N ILE A 222 66.13 -4.20 24.37
CA ILE A 222 65.40 -5.43 24.04
C ILE A 222 64.11 -5.52 24.85
N TYR A 223 64.16 -5.25 26.16
CA TYR A 223 62.94 -5.21 26.98
C TYR A 223 61.96 -4.12 26.51
N THR A 224 62.45 -2.97 26.07
CA THR A 224 61.62 -1.91 25.49
C THR A 224 60.99 -2.33 24.16
N LEU A 225 61.71 -3.07 23.31
CA LEU A 225 61.16 -3.61 22.08
C LEU A 225 60.11 -4.69 22.33
N ILE A 226 60.32 -5.56 23.33
CA ILE A 226 59.34 -6.56 23.75
C ILE A 226 58.06 -5.87 24.28
N THR A 227 58.19 -4.86 25.14
CA THR A 227 57.02 -4.13 25.68
C THR A 227 56.26 -3.41 24.58
N LEU A 228 56.95 -2.74 23.65
CA LEU A 228 56.32 -2.09 22.50
C LEU A 228 55.67 -3.10 21.55
N GLY A 229 56.32 -4.24 21.29
CA GLY A 229 55.80 -5.30 20.43
C GLY A 229 54.51 -5.94 20.98
N VAL A 230 54.44 -6.16 22.30
CA VAL A 230 53.23 -6.66 22.97
C VAL A 230 52.11 -5.62 22.95
N LEU A 231 52.43 -4.34 23.12
CA LEU A 231 51.44 -3.25 23.22
C LEU A 231 50.90 -2.78 21.85
N TRP A 232 51.70 -2.92 20.79
CA TRP A 232 51.36 -2.52 19.42
C TRP A 232 50.03 -3.08 18.87
N PRO A 233 49.73 -4.40 18.95
CA PRO A 233 48.46 -4.94 18.44
C PRO A 233 47.25 -4.37 19.20
N PHE A 234 47.36 -4.14 20.50
CA PHE A 234 46.29 -3.55 21.31
C PHE A 234 46.08 -2.08 20.98
N ALA A 235 47.16 -1.32 20.77
CA ALA A 235 47.08 0.08 20.35
C ALA A 235 46.43 0.24 18.96
N ARG A 236 46.71 -0.70 18.04
CA ARG A 236 46.10 -0.74 16.71
C ARG A 236 44.61 -1.10 16.77
N LEU A 237 44.24 -2.13 17.54
CA LEU A 237 42.85 -2.55 17.74
C LEU A 237 42.01 -1.48 18.47
N GLY A 238 42.62 -0.78 19.42
CA GLY A 238 41.97 0.27 20.21
C GLY A 238 41.81 1.62 19.50
N ARG A 239 42.36 1.77 18.28
CA ARG A 239 42.39 3.03 17.52
C ARG A 239 42.87 4.22 18.37
N TRP A 240 43.85 4.00 19.26
CA TRP A 240 44.28 5.03 20.24
C TRP A 240 44.74 6.32 19.57
N ARG A 241 45.29 6.24 18.35
CA ARG A 241 45.68 7.39 17.52
C ARG A 241 44.51 8.33 17.21
N GLU A 242 43.32 7.80 16.97
CA GLU A 242 42.14 8.59 16.62
C GLU A 242 41.52 9.27 17.83
N LEU A 243 41.63 8.66 19.01
CA LEU A 243 41.21 9.28 20.26
C LEU A 243 42.15 10.45 20.63
N ILE A 244 43.45 10.28 20.38
CA ILE A 244 44.45 11.35 20.50
C ILE A 244 44.19 12.45 19.45
N ALA A 245 43.82 12.11 18.22
CA ALA A 245 43.49 13.06 17.16
C ALA A 245 42.15 13.79 17.38
N GLY A 246 41.13 13.09 17.90
CA GLY A 246 39.80 13.62 18.20
C GLY A 246 39.80 14.59 19.38
N ARG A 247 40.72 14.42 20.35
CA ARG A 247 40.95 15.42 21.40
C ARG A 247 41.53 16.75 20.88
N ARG A 248 42.11 16.77 19.67
CA ARG A 248 42.65 17.99 19.03
C ARG A 248 41.71 18.67 18.05
N LYS A 249 40.56 18.05 17.70
CA LYS A 249 39.56 18.62 16.79
C LYS A 249 38.15 18.42 17.37
N GLY A 250 37.76 19.28 18.30
CA GLY A 250 36.35 19.46 18.62
C GLY A 250 35.65 20.22 17.49
N ALA A 251 34.46 19.74 17.11
CA ALA A 251 33.48 20.35 16.20
C ALA A 251 33.82 20.37 14.70
N ALA A 252 33.52 19.27 14.00
CA ALA A 252 32.91 19.32 12.67
C ALA A 252 32.09 18.04 12.47
N ALA A 253 30.76 18.19 12.40
CA ALA A 253 29.87 17.11 12.02
C ALA A 253 30.06 16.78 10.53
N PRO A 254 29.96 15.52 10.10
CA PRO A 254 30.02 15.18 8.69
C PRO A 254 28.74 15.66 8.00
N GLU A 255 28.92 16.60 7.08
CA GLU A 255 27.89 17.05 6.15
C GLU A 255 27.52 15.90 5.21
N ALA A 256 26.22 15.64 5.06
CA ALA A 256 25.70 14.64 4.14
C ALA A 256 26.12 15.00 2.70
N PRO A 257 26.38 14.01 1.83
CA PRO A 257 26.80 14.28 0.46
C PRO A 257 25.75 15.13 -0.27
N SER A 258 26.11 16.37 -0.59
CA SER A 258 25.32 17.24 -1.46
C SER A 258 25.16 16.59 -2.82
N ALA A 259 23.92 16.46 -3.27
CA ALA A 259 23.58 15.99 -4.61
C ALA A 259 24.32 16.81 -5.69
N PRO A 260 24.66 16.20 -6.85
CA PRO A 260 25.44 16.86 -7.89
C PRO A 260 24.75 18.15 -8.42
N PRO A 261 25.51 19.22 -8.70
CA PRO A 261 24.99 20.57 -8.93
C PRO A 261 24.30 20.83 -10.29
N HIS A 262 23.93 19.80 -11.06
CA HIS A 262 23.41 19.96 -12.43
C HIS A 262 22.15 19.13 -12.77
N ALA A 263 21.46 18.54 -11.80
CA ALA A 263 20.13 18.00 -12.09
C ALA A 263 19.16 19.15 -12.37
N GLU A 264 18.72 19.32 -13.63
CA GLU A 264 17.72 20.32 -13.99
C GLU A 264 16.47 20.14 -13.12
N THR A 265 16.17 21.18 -12.34
CA THR A 265 15.14 21.09 -11.31
C THR A 265 13.74 20.99 -11.93
N PRO A 266 12.83 20.13 -11.46
CA PRO A 266 11.49 19.97 -12.07
C PRO A 266 10.65 21.26 -12.11
N GLU A 267 10.89 22.21 -11.19
CA GLU A 267 10.27 23.54 -11.15
C GLU A 267 10.58 24.42 -12.35
N ARG A 268 11.64 24.07 -13.08
CA ARG A 268 12.18 24.81 -14.20
C ARG A 268 11.59 24.33 -15.53
N TRP A 269 10.68 23.36 -15.57
CA TRP A 269 10.05 22.88 -16.82
C TRP A 269 11.07 22.48 -17.91
N PRO A 270 11.98 21.51 -17.61
CA PRO A 270 13.06 21.13 -18.52
C PRO A 270 12.54 20.65 -19.90
N GLU A 271 11.41 19.95 -19.92
CA GLU A 271 10.77 19.46 -21.15
C GLU A 271 10.38 20.60 -22.11
N MET A 272 9.91 21.74 -21.58
CA MET A 272 9.53 22.91 -22.38
C MET A 272 10.77 23.65 -22.90
N ARG A 273 11.83 23.74 -22.09
CA ARG A 273 13.10 24.33 -22.53
C ARG A 273 13.79 23.49 -23.60
N ALA A 274 13.80 22.17 -23.44
CA ALA A 274 14.34 21.24 -24.43
C ALA A 274 13.62 21.34 -25.78
N ALA A 275 12.33 21.70 -25.78
CA ALA A 275 11.56 21.96 -26.99
C ALA A 275 11.70 23.40 -27.56
N GLY A 276 12.61 24.20 -27.01
CA GLY A 276 12.85 25.58 -27.49
C GLY A 276 11.75 26.58 -27.12
N ARG A 277 10.94 26.29 -26.08
CA ARG A 277 9.93 27.21 -25.52
C ARG A 277 10.39 27.76 -24.17
N THR A 278 11.54 28.43 -24.19
CA THR A 278 12.19 28.99 -22.99
C THR A 278 11.32 30.04 -22.31
N ASP A 279 10.67 30.92 -23.07
CA ASP A 279 9.91 32.05 -22.53
C ASP A 279 8.69 31.57 -21.72
N ALA A 280 7.96 30.58 -22.24
CA ALA A 280 6.84 29.96 -21.53
C ALA A 280 7.33 29.18 -20.29
N ALA A 281 8.46 28.48 -20.40
CA ALA A 281 9.06 27.78 -19.25
C ALA A 281 9.50 28.75 -18.15
N GLU A 282 10.05 29.92 -18.51
CA GLU A 282 10.44 30.98 -17.58
C GLU A 282 9.23 31.62 -16.91
N ALA A 283 8.17 31.92 -17.66
CA ALA A 283 6.91 32.42 -17.13
C ALA A 283 6.34 31.45 -16.06
N LEU A 284 6.25 30.16 -16.37
CA LEU A 284 5.78 29.16 -15.40
C LEU A 284 6.73 28.98 -14.21
N THR A 285 8.05 29.08 -14.43
CA THR A 285 9.03 29.05 -13.32
C THR A 285 8.82 30.24 -12.39
N ALA A 286 8.49 31.43 -12.91
CA ALA A 286 8.16 32.61 -12.10
C ALA A 286 6.83 32.45 -11.35
N GLU A 287 5.83 31.82 -11.94
CA GLU A 287 4.55 31.48 -11.27
C GLU A 287 4.76 30.54 -10.08
N VAL A 288 5.62 29.50 -10.21
CA VAL A 288 6.02 28.64 -9.07
C VAL A 288 6.64 29.46 -7.95
N ARG A 289 7.61 30.33 -8.28
CA ARG A 289 8.35 31.13 -7.30
C ARG A 289 7.48 32.18 -6.60
N THR A 290 6.50 32.73 -7.30
CA THR A 290 5.57 33.73 -6.76
C THR A 290 4.38 33.11 -6.03
N GLY A 291 4.27 31.77 -6.00
CA GLY A 291 3.19 31.05 -5.29
C GLY A 291 1.81 31.20 -5.96
N ARG A 292 1.76 31.64 -7.23
CA ARG A 292 0.51 31.85 -7.98
C ARG A 292 0.01 30.58 -8.69
N MET A 293 0.78 29.50 -8.64
CA MET A 293 0.46 28.21 -9.22
C MET A 293 0.30 27.15 -8.12
N ASN A 294 -0.62 26.21 -8.32
CA ASN A 294 -0.81 25.04 -7.45
C ASN A 294 -0.37 23.73 -8.13
N ASP A 295 -0.50 22.61 -7.43
CA ASP A 295 -0.17 21.27 -7.93
C ASP A 295 -1.09 20.79 -9.07
N VAL A 296 -2.37 21.16 -9.05
CA VAL A 296 -3.36 20.88 -10.11
C VAL A 296 -2.95 21.57 -11.41
N ASP A 297 -2.56 22.84 -11.34
CA ASP A 297 -2.08 23.62 -12.48
C ASP A 297 -0.84 22.99 -13.10
N VAL A 298 0.12 22.54 -12.28
CA VAL A 298 1.30 21.81 -12.77
C VAL A 298 0.86 20.54 -13.50
N ALA A 299 -0.01 19.73 -12.90
CA ALA A 299 -0.47 18.49 -13.50
C ALA A 299 -1.22 18.75 -14.82
N ARG A 300 -2.06 19.79 -14.86
CA ARG A 300 -2.82 20.23 -16.03
C ARG A 300 -1.91 20.68 -17.17
N LEU A 301 -0.98 21.59 -16.87
CA LEU A 301 -0.06 22.13 -17.89
C LEU A 301 0.88 21.06 -18.42
N ARG A 302 1.37 20.13 -17.59
CA ARG A 302 2.15 18.98 -18.06
C ARG A 302 1.34 18.07 -18.96
N HIS A 303 0.07 17.83 -18.63
CA HIS A 303 -0.82 17.03 -19.47
C HIS A 303 -1.11 17.73 -20.80
N ALA A 304 -1.52 18.99 -20.77
CA ALA A 304 -1.77 19.82 -21.95
C ALA A 304 -0.53 19.89 -22.86
N TRP A 305 0.67 20.00 -22.27
CA TRP A 305 1.94 19.94 -22.98
C TRP A 305 2.16 18.58 -23.64
N ALA A 306 2.01 17.48 -22.90
CA ALA A 306 2.19 16.12 -23.42
C ALA A 306 1.27 15.81 -24.61
N VAL A 307 0.00 16.22 -24.53
CA VAL A 307 -1.00 16.07 -25.60
C VAL A 307 -0.70 16.97 -26.80
N SER A 308 -0.21 18.20 -26.56
CA SER A 308 0.06 19.17 -27.63
C SER A 308 1.40 18.95 -28.32
N ARG A 309 2.34 18.20 -27.71
CA ARG A 309 3.71 18.01 -28.24
C ARG A 309 3.74 17.42 -29.65
N SER A 310 2.77 16.60 -30.02
CA SER A 310 2.66 16.01 -31.37
C SER A 310 1.98 16.91 -32.40
N HIS A 311 1.41 18.06 -32.00
CA HIS A 311 0.61 18.93 -32.85
C HIS A 311 1.12 20.39 -32.76
N PRO A 312 1.90 20.88 -33.75
CA PRO A 312 2.51 22.21 -33.70
C PRO A 312 1.55 23.36 -33.41
N ASP A 313 0.36 23.34 -34.01
CA ASP A 313 -0.66 24.39 -33.83
C ASP A 313 -1.19 24.42 -32.39
N ARG A 314 -1.49 23.25 -31.80
CA ARG A 314 -1.93 23.15 -30.40
C ARG A 314 -0.84 23.61 -29.44
N LEU A 315 0.41 23.30 -29.76
CA LEU A 315 1.56 23.72 -28.98
C LEU A 315 1.74 25.24 -28.99
N ALA A 316 1.53 25.89 -30.15
CA ALA A 316 1.57 27.34 -30.29
C ALA A 316 0.47 28.01 -29.44
N THR A 317 -0.78 27.53 -29.56
CA THR A 317 -1.92 28.03 -28.77
C THR A 317 -1.69 27.86 -27.27
N LEU A 318 -1.12 26.73 -26.83
CA LEU A 318 -0.78 26.49 -25.44
C LEU A 318 0.31 27.46 -24.96
N THR A 319 1.35 27.68 -25.77
CA THR A 319 2.45 28.61 -25.44
C THR A 319 1.92 30.03 -25.29
N GLU A 320 1.09 30.49 -26.22
CA GLU A 320 0.45 31.81 -26.16
C GLU A 320 -0.45 31.95 -24.91
N ALA A 321 -1.26 30.92 -24.62
CA ALA A 321 -2.10 30.91 -23.42
C ALA A 321 -1.26 31.00 -22.14
N VAL A 322 -0.15 30.25 -22.05
CA VAL A 322 0.78 30.31 -20.90
C VAL A 322 1.41 31.68 -20.75
N LEU A 323 1.82 32.33 -21.84
CA LEU A 323 2.38 33.69 -21.78
C LEU A 323 1.33 34.72 -21.34
N ARG A 324 0.06 34.52 -21.69
CA ARG A 324 -1.03 35.44 -21.35
C ARG A 324 -1.58 35.25 -19.94
N THR A 325 -1.82 34.01 -19.51
CA THR A 325 -2.52 33.68 -18.25
C THR A 325 -1.68 32.88 -17.26
N GLY A 326 -0.42 32.60 -17.57
CA GLY A 326 0.53 31.92 -16.68
C GLY A 326 0.05 30.53 -16.27
N GLY A 327 0.05 30.27 -14.96
CA GLY A 327 -0.40 29.02 -14.38
C GLY A 327 -1.87 28.68 -14.66
N ALA A 328 -2.70 29.67 -15.01
CA ALA A 328 -4.11 29.49 -15.34
C ALA A 328 -4.35 29.18 -16.83
N ALA A 329 -3.34 28.77 -17.59
CA ALA A 329 -3.57 28.29 -18.95
C ALA A 329 -4.23 26.89 -18.97
N ALA A 330 -4.91 26.59 -20.09
CA ALA A 330 -5.61 25.33 -20.36
C ALA A 330 -6.56 24.89 -19.24
N LEU A 331 -7.38 25.80 -18.69
CA LEU A 331 -8.31 25.50 -17.60
C LEU A 331 -9.33 24.43 -17.98
N HIS A 332 -9.76 23.70 -16.96
CA HIS A 332 -10.95 22.86 -17.03
C HIS A 332 -12.19 23.70 -17.43
N PRO A 333 -13.18 23.15 -18.15
CA PRO A 333 -14.39 23.89 -18.56
C PRO A 333 -15.15 24.61 -17.43
N SER A 334 -15.08 24.10 -16.20
CA SER A 334 -15.67 24.77 -15.03
C SER A 334 -14.91 26.01 -14.55
N GLY A 335 -13.71 26.27 -15.05
CA GLY A 335 -12.84 27.37 -14.63
C GLY A 335 -12.17 27.18 -13.26
N ALA A 336 -12.52 26.13 -12.51
CA ALA A 336 -11.94 25.85 -11.21
C ALA A 336 -10.46 25.42 -11.33
N ARG A 337 -9.62 25.94 -10.43
CA ARG A 337 -8.19 25.58 -10.33
C ARG A 337 -7.90 24.59 -9.21
N ASP A 338 -8.86 24.35 -8.32
CA ASP A 338 -8.75 23.43 -7.19
C ASP A 338 -10.15 22.98 -6.74
N LEU A 339 -10.22 21.96 -5.87
CA LEU A 339 -11.41 21.59 -5.14
C LEU A 339 -11.64 22.52 -3.93
N PRO A 340 -12.90 22.73 -3.51
CA PRO A 340 -13.23 23.59 -2.38
C PRO A 340 -12.65 23.07 -1.06
N ARG A 341 -12.51 21.75 -0.92
CA ARG A 341 -11.92 21.11 0.24
C ARG A 341 -11.20 19.83 -0.18
N ARG A 342 -10.00 19.64 0.37
CA ARG A 342 -9.25 18.39 0.28
C ARG A 342 -9.18 17.72 1.65
N THR A 343 -9.39 16.41 1.69
CA THR A 343 -9.45 15.58 2.89
C THR A 343 -8.31 14.55 2.94
N ALA A 344 -7.78 14.15 1.80
CA ALA A 344 -6.65 13.23 1.70
C ALA A 344 -5.37 13.90 1.17
N ARG A 345 -4.24 13.20 1.27
CA ARG A 345 -2.97 13.64 0.67
C ARG A 345 -2.87 13.11 -0.76
N HIS A 346 -2.62 14.03 -1.70
CA HIS A 346 -2.54 13.74 -3.13
C HIS A 346 -1.18 14.10 -3.71
N ASP A 347 -0.73 13.33 -4.70
CA ASP A 347 0.43 13.64 -5.52
C ASP A 347 0.03 13.57 -6.99
N LEU A 348 -0.40 14.71 -7.53
CA LEU A 348 -0.94 14.79 -8.90
C LEU A 348 0.12 14.59 -10.00
N LEU A 349 1.42 14.60 -9.67
CA LEU A 349 2.45 14.20 -10.64
C LEU A 349 2.35 12.72 -10.96
N THR A 350 2.17 11.87 -9.93
CA THR A 350 2.01 10.43 -10.06
C THR A 350 0.54 10.01 -10.18
N GLY A 351 -0.40 10.93 -9.90
CA GLY A 351 -1.83 10.62 -9.83
C GLY A 351 -2.20 9.81 -8.58
N GLN A 352 -1.33 9.80 -7.56
CA GLN A 352 -1.52 9.01 -6.35
C GLN A 352 -2.38 9.74 -5.33
N VAL A 353 -3.25 8.99 -4.65
CA VAL A 353 -3.87 9.38 -3.37
C VAL A 353 -3.43 8.44 -2.27
N ARG A 354 -3.00 8.99 -1.14
CA ARG A 354 -2.64 8.19 0.03
C ARG A 354 -3.90 7.79 0.78
N ILE A 355 -4.10 6.49 0.96
CA ILE A 355 -5.23 5.91 1.70
C ILE A 355 -4.86 5.48 3.12
N GLY A 356 -3.57 5.30 3.40
CA GLY A 356 -3.12 4.80 4.70
C GLY A 356 -1.65 4.43 4.73
N ASN A 357 -1.27 3.59 5.69
CA ASN A 357 0.07 3.04 5.85
C ASN A 357 0.04 1.52 6.03
N CYS A 358 1.04 0.82 5.53
CA CYS A 358 1.21 -0.59 5.86
C CYS A 358 1.51 -0.72 7.36
N ALA A 359 0.70 -1.49 8.07
CA ALA A 359 0.89 -1.76 9.49
C ALA A 359 2.26 -2.43 9.77
N GLU A 360 2.80 -2.21 10.97
CA GLU A 360 4.00 -2.93 11.46
C GLU A 360 3.62 -4.36 11.89
N ASP A 361 3.26 -5.19 10.91
CA ASP A 361 2.75 -6.54 11.13
C ASP A 361 3.57 -7.59 10.35
N PRO A 362 3.80 -8.79 10.92
CA PRO A 362 4.49 -9.89 10.24
C PRO A 362 3.96 -10.25 8.86
N HIS A 363 2.65 -10.15 8.61
CA HIS A 363 2.02 -10.44 7.31
C HIS A 363 2.48 -9.49 6.21
N ASN A 364 2.88 -8.26 6.58
CA ASN A 364 3.45 -7.32 5.64
C ASN A 364 4.92 -7.67 5.38
N PRO A 365 5.38 -7.72 4.12
CA PRO A 365 6.80 -7.84 3.80
C PRO A 365 7.59 -6.75 4.53
N TYR A 366 8.77 -7.09 5.05
CA TYR A 366 9.56 -6.16 5.87
C TYR A 366 9.84 -4.82 5.17
N ALA A 367 10.10 -4.85 3.85
CA ALA A 367 10.31 -3.65 3.04
C ALA A 367 9.07 -2.73 2.97
N ARG A 368 7.87 -3.28 3.17
CA ARG A 368 6.58 -2.56 3.09
C ARG A 368 6.10 -2.04 4.44
N ARG A 369 6.52 -2.62 5.56
CA ARG A 369 6.08 -2.18 6.91
C ARG A 369 6.37 -0.70 7.15
N GLY A 370 5.35 0.05 7.56
CA GLY A 370 5.42 1.49 7.81
C GLY A 370 5.43 2.36 6.55
N SER A 371 5.45 1.77 5.35
CA SER A 371 5.37 2.53 4.09
C SER A 371 3.96 3.06 3.85
N GLY A 372 3.84 4.24 3.24
CA GLY A 372 2.54 4.78 2.83
C GLY A 372 1.92 3.95 1.71
N VAL A 373 0.61 3.77 1.75
CA VAL A 373 -0.18 3.05 0.75
C VAL A 373 -0.98 4.04 -0.08
N ALA A 374 -0.95 3.85 -1.40
CA ALA A 374 -1.55 4.75 -2.36
C ALA A 374 -2.39 4.04 -3.41
N LEU A 375 -3.40 4.72 -3.93
CA LEU A 375 -4.16 4.33 -5.11
C LEU A 375 -3.88 5.32 -6.25
N GLU A 376 -3.83 4.81 -7.48
CA GLU A 376 -3.60 5.59 -8.70
C GLU A 376 -4.42 5.02 -9.87
N PRO A 377 -4.64 5.78 -10.96
CA PRO A 377 -5.40 5.30 -12.12
C PRO A 377 -4.91 3.97 -12.69
N ALA A 378 -3.59 3.71 -12.67
CA ALA A 378 -3.02 2.44 -13.14
C ALA A 378 -3.44 1.22 -12.29
N LEU A 379 -3.82 1.43 -11.03
CA LEU A 379 -4.43 0.41 -10.16
C LEU A 379 -5.94 0.35 -10.39
N LEU A 380 -6.61 1.50 -10.35
CA LEU A 380 -8.06 1.61 -10.50
C LEU A 380 -8.55 1.14 -11.88
N GLY A 381 -7.69 1.18 -12.91
CA GLY A 381 -7.98 0.62 -14.23
C GLY A 381 -8.16 -0.90 -14.24
N THR A 382 -7.74 -1.61 -13.19
CA THR A 382 -8.09 -3.01 -12.98
C THR A 382 -9.38 -3.21 -12.16
N SER A 383 -10.03 -2.12 -11.77
CA SER A 383 -11.16 -2.05 -10.83
C SER A 383 -10.80 -2.50 -9.40
N LEU A 384 -11.51 -1.93 -8.42
CA LEU A 384 -11.32 -2.17 -6.99
C LEU A 384 -12.64 -2.63 -6.36
N LEU A 385 -12.62 -3.79 -5.69
CA LEU A 385 -13.72 -4.26 -4.87
C LEU A 385 -13.38 -4.11 -3.38
N ALA A 386 -14.20 -3.38 -2.64
CA ALA A 386 -14.05 -3.14 -1.21
C ALA A 386 -15.21 -3.79 -0.43
N VAL A 387 -14.91 -4.78 0.42
CA VAL A 387 -15.93 -5.50 1.20
C VAL A 387 -15.73 -5.25 2.67
N GLY A 388 -16.82 -4.94 3.38
CA GLY A 388 -16.81 -4.79 4.83
C GLY A 388 -18.15 -4.33 5.38
N PRO A 389 -18.42 -4.56 6.67
CA PRO A 389 -19.69 -4.20 7.28
C PRO A 389 -19.93 -2.68 7.25
N PRO A 390 -21.20 -2.24 7.39
CA PRO A 390 -21.51 -0.83 7.58
C PRO A 390 -20.71 -0.23 8.75
N GLY A 391 -20.21 1.00 8.57
CA GLY A 391 -19.41 1.67 9.60
C GLY A 391 -17.93 1.29 9.64
N ALA A 392 -17.45 0.37 8.80
CA ALA A 392 -16.03 0.02 8.70
C ALA A 392 -15.12 1.13 8.12
N GLY A 393 -15.70 2.25 7.69
CA GLY A 393 -14.98 3.40 7.15
C GLY A 393 -14.75 3.37 5.63
N LYS A 394 -15.47 2.53 4.87
CA LYS A 394 -15.36 2.44 3.39
C LYS A 394 -15.59 3.80 2.71
N SER A 395 -16.69 4.47 3.03
CA SER A 395 -17.07 5.75 2.42
C SER A 395 -16.05 6.85 2.73
N ASP A 396 -15.70 7.03 4.02
CA ASP A 396 -14.82 8.13 4.45
C ASP A 396 -13.34 7.90 4.18
N ARG A 397 -12.83 6.66 4.31
CA ARG A 397 -11.38 6.37 4.26
C ARG A 397 -10.90 5.81 2.93
N LEU A 398 -11.81 5.36 2.06
CA LEU A 398 -11.47 4.85 0.73
C LEU A 398 -12.18 5.63 -0.37
N VAL A 399 -13.52 5.62 -0.38
CA VAL A 399 -14.31 6.14 -1.50
C VAL A 399 -14.11 7.63 -1.65
N ARG A 400 -14.27 8.41 -0.58
CA ARG A 400 -14.11 9.87 -0.62
C ARG A 400 -12.69 10.30 -1.05
N PRO A 401 -11.58 9.76 -0.51
CA PRO A 401 -10.23 10.03 -1.01
C PRO A 401 -10.05 9.69 -2.50
N VAL A 402 -10.60 8.57 -2.97
CA VAL A 402 -10.52 8.17 -4.38
C VAL A 402 -11.29 9.13 -5.28
N VAL A 403 -12.52 9.49 -4.92
CA VAL A 403 -13.35 10.46 -5.66
C VAL A 403 -12.66 11.83 -5.68
N GLU A 404 -12.10 12.28 -4.56
CA GLU A 404 -11.36 13.53 -4.45
C GLU A 404 -10.11 13.53 -5.38
N SER A 405 -9.35 12.44 -5.42
CA SER A 405 -8.20 12.29 -6.31
C SER A 405 -8.59 12.34 -7.78
N LEU A 406 -9.63 11.60 -8.16
CA LEU A 406 -10.12 11.57 -9.54
C LEU A 406 -10.71 12.93 -9.95
N ALA A 407 -11.35 13.65 -9.02
CA ALA A 407 -11.84 15.00 -9.25
C ALA A 407 -10.71 16.01 -9.45
N LEU A 408 -9.60 15.91 -8.70
CA LEU A 408 -8.40 16.72 -8.95
C LEU A 408 -7.75 16.38 -10.30
N GLN A 409 -7.73 15.10 -10.68
CA GLN A 409 -7.23 14.67 -11.99
C GLN A 409 -8.13 15.14 -13.14
N ALA A 410 -9.45 15.21 -12.91
CA ALA A 410 -10.41 15.79 -13.84
C ALA A 410 -10.16 17.29 -14.06
N LEU A 411 -9.91 18.06 -12.98
CA LEU A 411 -9.47 19.46 -13.10
C LEU A 411 -8.14 19.61 -13.85
N ALA A 412 -7.27 18.60 -13.78
CA ALA A 412 -6.03 18.52 -14.56
C ALA A 412 -6.23 18.02 -16.00
N GLY A 413 -7.46 17.70 -16.41
CA GLY A 413 -7.81 17.19 -17.74
C GLY A 413 -7.34 15.75 -17.99
N ARG A 414 -7.08 14.96 -16.95
CA ARG A 414 -6.52 13.59 -17.05
C ARG A 414 -7.55 12.49 -16.82
N ALA A 415 -8.67 12.81 -16.16
CA ALA A 415 -9.68 11.84 -15.79
C ALA A 415 -11.10 12.40 -15.90
N ALA A 416 -12.10 11.51 -15.87
CA ALA A 416 -13.48 11.85 -15.56
C ALA A 416 -13.99 10.89 -14.48
N VAL A 417 -14.83 11.39 -13.57
CA VAL A 417 -15.33 10.61 -12.44
C VAL A 417 -16.84 10.67 -12.35
N LEU A 418 -17.44 9.50 -12.18
CA LEU A 418 -18.85 9.32 -11.88
C LEU A 418 -18.96 8.73 -10.47
N ALA A 419 -19.30 9.58 -9.51
CA ALA A 419 -19.46 9.19 -8.11
C ALA A 419 -20.94 8.96 -7.81
N VAL A 420 -21.30 7.78 -7.31
CA VAL A 420 -22.67 7.36 -7.04
C VAL A 420 -22.76 6.89 -5.59
N GLY A 421 -23.70 7.46 -4.84
CA GLY A 421 -23.92 7.08 -3.45
C GLY A 421 -25.26 7.58 -2.91
N GLY A 422 -25.51 7.33 -1.63
CA GLY A 422 -26.72 7.82 -0.98
C GLY A 422 -26.75 9.35 -0.89
N ALA A 423 -27.95 9.92 -0.80
CA ALA A 423 -28.14 11.37 -0.70
C ALA A 423 -27.34 12.02 0.45
N GLY A 424 -26.56 13.06 0.13
CA GLY A 424 -25.82 13.88 1.08
C GLY A 424 -24.40 14.24 0.61
N GLU A 425 -23.62 14.87 1.50
CA GLU A 425 -22.27 15.35 1.21
C GLU A 425 -21.16 14.33 1.55
N GLN A 426 -21.50 13.03 1.70
CA GLN A 426 -20.53 12.00 2.06
C GLN A 426 -19.39 11.89 1.05
N LEU A 427 -19.71 12.03 -0.24
CA LEU A 427 -18.75 12.01 -1.33
C LEU A 427 -18.06 13.37 -1.57
N GLY A 428 -18.53 14.44 -0.92
CA GLY A 428 -18.02 15.79 -1.06
C GLY A 428 -19.15 16.82 -1.26
N PRO A 429 -18.82 18.12 -1.10
CA PRO A 429 -19.79 19.20 -1.29
C PRO A 429 -20.11 19.40 -2.78
N ASP A 430 -21.23 20.05 -3.09
CA ASP A 430 -21.72 20.22 -4.46
C ASP A 430 -20.75 20.98 -5.36
N GLU A 431 -20.03 21.97 -4.82
CA GLU A 431 -19.07 22.79 -5.59
C GLU A 431 -17.84 22.00 -6.06
N ALA A 432 -17.65 20.77 -5.57
CA ALA A 432 -16.60 19.88 -6.03
C ALA A 432 -16.93 19.21 -7.39
N TYR A 433 -18.17 19.31 -7.86
CA TYR A 433 -18.67 18.62 -9.05
C TYR A 433 -19.15 19.61 -10.12
N ASP A 434 -19.07 19.19 -11.38
CA ASP A 434 -19.61 19.93 -12.52
C ASP A 434 -21.10 19.65 -12.72
N VAL A 435 -21.51 18.42 -12.40
CA VAL A 435 -22.90 17.95 -12.49
C VAL A 435 -23.26 17.20 -11.21
N VAL A 436 -24.34 17.62 -10.56
CA VAL A 436 -24.93 16.93 -9.42
C VAL A 436 -26.37 16.56 -9.77
N VAL A 437 -26.68 15.26 -9.76
CA VAL A 437 -28.00 14.71 -10.06
C VAL A 437 -28.58 14.15 -8.76
N ARG A 438 -29.63 14.78 -8.22
CA ARG A 438 -30.27 14.39 -6.96
C ARG A 438 -31.59 13.71 -7.24
N ILE A 439 -31.58 12.39 -7.38
CA ILE A 439 -32.76 11.66 -7.87
C ILE A 439 -33.90 11.73 -6.84
N GLY A 440 -35.03 12.32 -7.25
CA GLY A 440 -36.19 12.53 -6.39
C GLY A 440 -36.14 13.77 -5.50
N ASP A 441 -35.10 14.61 -5.64
CA ASP A 441 -35.02 15.93 -4.99
C ASP A 441 -35.41 17.02 -6.01
N PRO A 442 -36.47 17.82 -5.75
CA PRO A 442 -36.88 18.89 -6.66
C PRO A 442 -35.83 20.00 -6.81
N ALA A 443 -34.85 20.09 -5.91
CA ALA A 443 -33.74 21.04 -6.02
C ALA A 443 -32.67 20.60 -7.05
N SER A 444 -32.76 19.40 -7.63
CA SER A 444 -31.82 18.93 -8.65
C SER A 444 -31.85 19.83 -9.88
N VAL A 445 -30.67 20.27 -10.32
CA VAL A 445 -30.51 21.10 -11.53
C VAL A 445 -30.65 20.25 -12.78
N HIS A 446 -30.19 19.00 -12.71
CA HIS A 446 -30.19 18.05 -13.82
C HIS A 446 -31.06 16.84 -13.51
N ASP A 447 -31.69 16.33 -14.56
CA ASP A 447 -32.45 15.08 -14.56
C ASP A 447 -31.51 13.91 -14.93
N PHE A 448 -31.97 12.66 -14.75
CA PHE A 448 -31.19 11.47 -15.12
C PHE A 448 -31.72 10.82 -16.40
N ASP A 449 -30.84 10.56 -17.37
CA ASP A 449 -31.21 9.84 -18.59
C ASP A 449 -31.29 8.32 -18.36
N LEU A 450 -32.50 7.75 -18.39
CA LEU A 450 -32.70 6.30 -18.28
C LEU A 450 -32.09 5.52 -19.45
N TYR A 451 -31.88 6.16 -20.59
CA TYR A 451 -31.41 5.54 -21.83
C TYR A 451 -29.92 5.78 -22.09
N GLY A 452 -29.20 6.47 -21.20
CA GLY A 452 -27.75 6.64 -21.29
C GLY A 452 -27.27 7.48 -22.48
N GLY A 453 -28.14 8.28 -23.10
CA GLY A 453 -27.86 9.16 -24.24
C GLY A 453 -27.62 8.47 -25.57
N THR A 454 -27.97 7.19 -25.71
CA THR A 454 -27.99 6.57 -27.04
C THR A 454 -29.21 7.01 -27.83
N THR A 455 -29.11 6.94 -29.15
CA THR A 455 -30.25 7.07 -30.06
C THR A 455 -30.69 5.73 -30.63
N ASP A 456 -29.94 4.67 -30.37
CA ASP A 456 -30.20 3.32 -30.83
C ASP A 456 -31.19 2.61 -29.88
N PRO A 457 -32.39 2.20 -30.34
CA PRO A 457 -33.36 1.51 -29.51
C PRO A 457 -32.85 0.17 -28.96
N ASP A 458 -31.98 -0.55 -29.68
CA ASP A 458 -31.47 -1.85 -29.23
C ASP A 458 -30.43 -1.69 -28.11
N GLU A 459 -29.54 -0.71 -28.23
CA GLU A 459 -28.57 -0.36 -27.18
C GLU A 459 -29.31 0.12 -25.91
N ALA A 460 -30.29 1.02 -26.08
CA ALA A 460 -31.14 1.52 -25.00
C ALA A 460 -31.88 0.38 -24.29
N ALA A 461 -32.48 -0.52 -25.07
CA ALA A 461 -33.22 -1.68 -24.56
C ALA A 461 -32.31 -2.66 -23.80
N GLY A 462 -31.12 -2.94 -24.32
CA GLY A 462 -30.16 -3.84 -23.67
C GLY A 462 -29.72 -3.33 -22.30
N VAL A 463 -29.35 -2.06 -22.22
CA VAL A 463 -28.90 -1.44 -20.97
C VAL A 463 -30.04 -1.28 -19.97
N LEU A 464 -31.23 -0.88 -20.44
CA LEU A 464 -32.41 -0.74 -19.59
C LEU A 464 -32.88 -2.10 -19.06
N ALA A 465 -32.89 -3.15 -19.89
CA ALA A 465 -33.20 -4.51 -19.45
C ALA A 465 -32.25 -4.96 -18.33
N GLU A 466 -30.97 -4.69 -18.48
CA GLU A 466 -29.96 -5.04 -17.49
C GLU A 466 -30.19 -4.33 -16.15
N GLY A 467 -30.53 -3.03 -16.19
CA GLY A 467 -30.90 -2.27 -14.99
C GLY A 467 -32.18 -2.78 -14.32
N LEU A 468 -33.25 -3.02 -15.09
CA LEU A 468 -34.57 -3.39 -14.56
C LEU A 468 -34.61 -4.82 -14.02
N VAL A 469 -34.06 -5.80 -14.75
CA VAL A 469 -34.28 -7.22 -14.48
C VAL A 469 -33.01 -8.07 -14.43
N GLY A 470 -31.81 -7.48 -14.51
CA GLY A 470 -30.55 -8.23 -14.47
C GLY A 470 -30.29 -9.00 -13.15
N ASP A 471 -31.03 -8.69 -12.09
CA ASP A 471 -31.01 -9.44 -10.82
C ASP A 471 -32.02 -10.58 -10.71
N VAL A 472 -33.00 -10.64 -11.61
CA VAL A 472 -34.08 -11.62 -11.55
C VAL A 472 -33.56 -12.97 -12.03
N THR A 473 -33.52 -13.93 -11.12
CA THR A 473 -33.10 -15.30 -11.46
C THR A 473 -34.12 -15.94 -12.40
N ASN A 474 -33.62 -16.70 -13.38
CA ASN A 474 -34.41 -17.41 -14.40
C ASN A 474 -35.12 -16.52 -15.46
N LEU A 475 -34.89 -15.21 -15.47
CA LEU A 475 -35.32 -14.35 -16.57
C LEU A 475 -34.14 -14.06 -17.51
N ASP A 476 -34.34 -14.25 -18.81
CA ASP A 476 -33.31 -13.95 -19.80
C ASP A 476 -33.28 -12.44 -20.11
N SER A 477 -32.22 -11.74 -19.67
CA SER A 477 -32.01 -10.32 -19.97
C SER A 477 -32.06 -10.01 -21.48
N ARG A 478 -31.66 -10.95 -22.34
CA ARG A 478 -31.72 -10.75 -23.80
C ARG A 478 -33.16 -10.72 -24.30
N ARG A 479 -34.01 -11.60 -23.77
CA ARG A 479 -35.44 -11.60 -24.09
C ARG A 479 -36.13 -10.34 -23.56
N ALA A 480 -35.76 -9.88 -22.36
CA ALA A 480 -36.24 -8.61 -21.83
C ALA A 480 -35.82 -7.42 -22.71
N ALA A 481 -34.56 -7.41 -23.18
CA ALA A 481 -34.08 -6.41 -24.13
C ALA A 481 -34.86 -6.44 -25.46
N THR A 482 -35.15 -7.62 -26.03
CA THR A 482 -35.98 -7.71 -27.24
C THR A 482 -37.37 -7.10 -27.03
N VAL A 483 -38.02 -7.38 -25.90
CA VAL A 483 -39.34 -6.81 -25.58
C VAL A 483 -39.28 -5.29 -25.47
N LEU A 484 -38.25 -4.75 -24.81
CA LEU A 484 -38.05 -3.31 -24.73
C LEU A 484 -37.77 -2.70 -26.12
N ALA A 485 -36.90 -3.31 -26.93
CA ALA A 485 -36.58 -2.80 -28.27
C ALA A 485 -37.82 -2.69 -29.17
N GLN A 486 -38.69 -3.72 -29.13
CA GLN A 486 -39.97 -3.75 -29.86
C GLN A 486 -40.98 -2.67 -29.42
N LEU A 487 -40.73 -1.97 -28.31
CA LEU A 487 -41.55 -0.84 -27.84
C LEU A 487 -40.82 0.50 -28.02
N LEU A 488 -39.52 0.56 -27.69
CA LEU A 488 -38.70 1.77 -27.77
C LEU A 488 -38.49 2.23 -29.22
N GLY A 489 -38.22 1.31 -30.15
CA GLY A 489 -38.04 1.61 -31.57
C GLY A 489 -39.28 2.26 -32.19
N PRO A 490 -40.46 1.62 -32.11
CA PRO A 490 -41.70 2.18 -32.64
C PRO A 490 -42.09 3.51 -31.98
N TYR A 491 -41.97 3.65 -30.66
CA TYR A 491 -42.25 4.92 -29.98
C TYR A 491 -41.33 6.05 -30.48
N ARG A 492 -40.02 5.79 -30.55
CA ARG A 492 -39.05 6.79 -31.03
C ARG A 492 -39.27 7.18 -32.49
N ALA A 493 -39.70 6.26 -33.35
CA ALA A 493 -39.99 6.57 -34.75
C ALA A 493 -41.11 7.62 -34.89
N VAL A 494 -42.12 7.57 -34.02
CA VAL A 494 -43.23 8.54 -34.01
C VAL A 494 -42.87 9.84 -33.29
N HIS A 495 -42.26 9.74 -32.10
CA HIS A 495 -42.09 10.88 -31.20
C HIS A 495 -40.71 11.57 -31.29
N GLY A 496 -39.73 10.97 -31.97
CA GLY A 496 -38.36 11.49 -32.07
C GLY A 496 -37.51 11.32 -30.81
N HIS A 497 -38.08 10.82 -29.72
CA HIS A 497 -37.42 10.53 -28.45
C HIS A 497 -37.97 9.23 -27.84
N PHE A 498 -37.29 8.66 -26.85
CA PHE A 498 -37.76 7.48 -26.12
C PHE A 498 -38.90 7.83 -25.14
N PRO A 499 -39.77 6.87 -24.75
CA PRO A 499 -40.86 7.13 -23.83
C PRO A 499 -40.36 7.59 -22.45
N GLY A 500 -41.12 8.44 -21.77
CA GLY A 500 -40.92 8.67 -20.34
C GLY A 500 -41.36 7.45 -19.52
N VAL A 501 -41.11 7.47 -18.21
CA VAL A 501 -41.46 6.36 -17.30
C VAL A 501 -42.95 5.95 -17.37
N PRO A 502 -43.94 6.87 -17.29
CA PRO A 502 -45.35 6.50 -17.33
C PRO A 502 -45.75 5.87 -18.68
N ALA A 503 -45.32 6.49 -19.79
CA ALA A 503 -45.60 5.99 -21.13
C ALA A 503 -44.96 4.61 -21.36
N LEU A 504 -43.73 4.39 -20.88
CA LEU A 504 -43.08 3.08 -20.98
C LEU A 504 -43.84 2.02 -20.19
N ARG A 505 -44.34 2.37 -19.00
CA ARG A 505 -45.15 1.48 -18.17
C ARG A 505 -46.44 1.08 -18.89
N GLU A 506 -47.20 2.04 -19.43
CA GLU A 506 -48.42 1.78 -20.18
C GLU A 506 -48.19 0.86 -21.39
N LEU A 507 -47.08 1.06 -22.10
CA LEU A 507 -46.68 0.21 -23.23
C LEU A 507 -46.31 -1.22 -22.79
N LEU A 508 -45.65 -1.37 -21.63
CA LEU A 508 -45.27 -2.69 -21.09
C LEU A 508 -46.48 -3.46 -20.53
N ASP A 509 -47.36 -2.76 -19.81
CA ASP A 509 -48.68 -3.25 -19.37
C ASP A 509 -49.56 -3.59 -20.59
N GLY A 510 -49.23 -3.00 -21.75
CA GLY A 510 -49.88 -3.17 -23.04
C GLY A 510 -51.31 -2.64 -23.00
N ASP A 511 -51.45 -1.43 -22.47
CA ASP A 511 -52.69 -0.66 -22.49
C ASP A 511 -53.23 -0.53 -23.94
N LEU A 512 -54.53 -0.74 -24.11
CA LEU A 512 -55.12 -0.83 -25.44
C LEU A 512 -55.13 0.52 -26.15
N ASP A 513 -55.31 1.61 -25.41
CA ASP A 513 -55.37 2.96 -25.95
C ASP A 513 -53.96 3.44 -26.33
N ALA A 514 -52.96 3.24 -25.46
CA ALA A 514 -51.57 3.59 -25.74
C ALA A 514 -51.01 2.83 -26.96
N ILE A 515 -51.23 1.51 -27.03
CA ILE A 515 -50.80 0.69 -28.17
C ILE A 515 -51.60 1.02 -29.44
N GLY A 516 -52.90 1.32 -29.30
CA GLY A 516 -53.77 1.76 -30.39
C GLY A 516 -53.28 3.05 -31.03
N ALA A 517 -53.05 4.08 -30.22
CA ALA A 517 -52.55 5.37 -30.66
C ALA A 517 -51.18 5.27 -31.34
N LEU A 518 -50.25 4.48 -30.78
CA LEU A 518 -48.94 4.27 -31.38
C LEU A 518 -49.04 3.57 -32.75
N ARG A 519 -49.92 2.56 -32.87
CA ARG A 519 -50.16 1.86 -34.14
C ARG A 519 -50.72 2.81 -35.21
N GLU A 520 -51.71 3.62 -34.87
CA GLU A 520 -52.29 4.60 -35.80
C GLU A 520 -51.26 5.62 -36.27
N ALA A 521 -50.46 6.17 -35.34
CA ALA A 521 -49.41 7.14 -35.65
C ALA A 521 -48.31 6.55 -36.55
N LEU A 522 -47.88 5.31 -36.29
CA LEU A 522 -46.93 4.60 -37.15
C LEU A 522 -47.48 4.33 -38.56
N GLY A 523 -48.77 4.00 -38.66
CA GLY A 523 -49.48 3.83 -39.94
C GLY A 523 -49.53 5.13 -40.73
N ALA A 524 -49.90 6.24 -40.09
CA ALA A 524 -49.91 7.56 -40.69
C ALA A 524 -48.51 8.03 -41.11
N GLY A 525 -47.47 7.71 -40.33
CA GLY A 525 -46.07 8.02 -40.63
C GLY A 525 -45.39 7.09 -41.63
N GLY A 526 -46.06 6.03 -42.10
CA GLY A 526 -45.50 5.09 -43.08
C GLY A 526 -44.41 4.15 -42.52
N HIS A 527 -44.29 4.00 -41.20
CA HIS A 527 -43.24 3.22 -40.54
C HIS A 527 -43.56 1.71 -40.50
N GLN A 528 -43.68 1.07 -41.67
CA GLN A 528 -44.12 -0.33 -41.81
C GLN A 528 -43.23 -1.36 -41.09
N ALA A 529 -41.93 -1.11 -40.98
CA ALA A 529 -41.03 -2.00 -40.21
C ALA A 529 -41.36 -1.98 -38.72
N MET A 530 -41.54 -0.78 -38.15
CA MET A 530 -41.85 -0.58 -36.73
C MET A 530 -43.26 -1.07 -36.37
N LEU A 531 -44.23 -0.96 -37.29
CA LEU A 531 -45.55 -1.58 -37.12
C LEU A 531 -45.45 -3.10 -36.93
N ARG A 532 -44.64 -3.78 -37.75
CA ARG A 532 -44.44 -5.23 -37.64
C ARG A 532 -43.82 -5.64 -36.30
N GLU A 533 -42.91 -4.84 -35.77
CA GLU A 533 -42.32 -5.06 -34.44
C GLU A 533 -43.35 -4.90 -33.32
N LEU A 534 -44.14 -3.82 -33.34
CA LEU A 534 -45.21 -3.58 -32.36
C LEU A 534 -46.28 -4.67 -32.39
N GLU A 535 -46.67 -5.13 -33.59
CA GLU A 535 -47.59 -6.26 -33.74
C GLU A 535 -47.00 -7.58 -33.25
N ALA A 536 -45.70 -7.81 -33.50
CA ALA A 536 -45.02 -8.99 -32.97
C ALA A 536 -45.04 -8.99 -31.44
N ARG A 537 -44.77 -7.86 -30.80
CA ARG A 537 -44.88 -7.71 -29.34
C ARG A 537 -46.31 -7.97 -28.86
N THR A 538 -47.31 -7.41 -29.54
CA THR A 538 -48.73 -7.60 -29.19
C THR A 538 -49.14 -9.07 -29.21
N ARG A 539 -48.66 -9.85 -30.21
CA ARG A 539 -48.92 -11.30 -30.31
C ARG A 539 -48.21 -12.13 -29.23
N GLN A 540 -47.04 -11.69 -28.79
CA GLN A 540 -46.24 -12.39 -27.77
C GLN A 540 -46.73 -12.12 -26.34
N LYS A 541 -47.50 -11.04 -26.14
CA LYS A 541 -48.04 -10.63 -24.84
C LYS A 541 -48.87 -11.75 -24.20
N GLY A 542 -48.60 -12.04 -22.93
CA GLY A 542 -49.36 -13.03 -22.15
C GLY A 542 -48.97 -14.49 -22.41
N GLY A 543 -47.92 -14.75 -23.21
CA GLY A 543 -47.35 -16.07 -23.35
C GLY A 543 -46.56 -16.53 -22.11
N SER A 544 -46.30 -17.84 -22.00
CA SER A 544 -45.46 -18.39 -20.94
C SER A 544 -44.04 -17.81 -21.02
N GLY A 545 -43.60 -17.18 -19.92
CA GLY A 545 -42.29 -16.52 -19.81
C GLY A 545 -42.19 -15.16 -20.50
N ASP A 546 -43.29 -14.45 -20.76
CA ASP A 546 -43.26 -13.04 -21.18
C ASP A 546 -42.60 -12.17 -20.09
N PRO A 547 -41.47 -11.46 -20.37
CA PRO A 547 -40.84 -10.57 -19.39
C PRO A 547 -41.63 -9.27 -19.17
N GLY A 548 -42.63 -8.96 -20.03
CA GLY A 548 -43.39 -7.71 -20.00
C GLY A 548 -43.95 -7.31 -18.63
N PRO A 549 -44.71 -8.18 -17.93
CA PRO A 549 -45.25 -7.85 -16.59
C PRO A 549 -44.16 -7.55 -15.56
N VAL A 550 -43.07 -8.32 -15.56
CA VAL A 550 -41.94 -8.07 -14.63
C VAL A 550 -41.25 -6.74 -14.94
N LEU A 551 -41.09 -6.41 -16.22
CA LEU A 551 -40.55 -5.11 -16.64
C LEU A 551 -41.48 -3.96 -16.24
N ALA A 552 -42.80 -4.14 -16.37
CA ALA A 552 -43.80 -3.16 -15.95
C ALA A 552 -43.76 -2.92 -14.42
N ASP A 553 -43.66 -3.99 -13.63
CA ASP A 553 -43.53 -3.90 -12.17
C ASP A 553 -42.24 -3.19 -11.76
N ARG A 554 -41.12 -3.47 -12.45
CA ARG A 554 -39.83 -2.82 -12.18
C ARG A 554 -39.83 -1.34 -12.54
N ILE A 555 -40.40 -0.96 -13.70
CA ILE A 555 -40.49 0.45 -14.10
C ILE A 555 -41.47 1.23 -13.21
N ALA A 556 -42.51 0.57 -12.68
CA ALA A 556 -43.46 1.17 -11.74
C ALA A 556 -42.81 1.64 -10.42
N LEU A 557 -41.62 1.13 -10.07
CA LEU A 557 -40.83 1.66 -8.96
C LEU A 557 -40.37 3.11 -9.20
N LEU A 558 -40.18 3.49 -10.47
CA LEU A 558 -39.81 4.84 -10.89
C LEU A 558 -41.03 5.70 -11.22
N ASP A 559 -42.21 5.11 -11.41
CA ASP A 559 -43.48 5.80 -11.67
C ASP A 559 -44.14 6.27 -10.37
N ARG A 560 -43.42 7.10 -9.62
CA ARG A 560 -43.87 7.68 -8.35
C ARG A 560 -43.98 9.19 -8.49
N PRO A 561 -44.89 9.86 -7.75
CA PRO A 561 -45.00 11.33 -7.77
C PRO A 561 -43.67 12.04 -7.49
N ALA A 562 -42.81 11.46 -6.64
CA ALA A 562 -41.48 11.98 -6.33
C ALA A 562 -40.54 12.04 -7.55
N PHE A 563 -40.79 11.23 -8.58
CA PHE A 563 -39.96 11.11 -9.78
C PHE A 563 -40.66 11.60 -11.06
N ALA A 564 -41.90 12.08 -10.97
CA ALA A 564 -42.76 12.34 -12.12
C ALA A 564 -42.14 13.28 -13.17
N SER A 565 -41.33 14.26 -12.72
CA SER A 565 -40.63 15.19 -13.61
C SER A 565 -39.16 14.82 -13.87
N PHE A 566 -38.63 13.80 -13.19
CA PHE A 566 -37.19 13.53 -13.12
C PHE A 566 -36.67 12.64 -14.25
N PHE A 567 -37.55 11.85 -14.87
CA PHE A 567 -37.23 10.98 -16.00
C PHE A 567 -37.98 11.43 -17.27
N ALA A 568 -38.19 12.74 -17.40
CA ALA A 568 -38.83 13.32 -18.57
C ALA A 568 -37.94 13.12 -19.81
N THR A 569 -38.57 12.88 -20.95
CA THR A 569 -37.91 12.77 -22.25
C THR A 569 -38.47 13.81 -23.23
N GLY A 570 -37.71 14.11 -24.28
CA GLY A 570 -38.12 15.05 -25.33
C GLY A 570 -37.55 16.47 -25.16
N PRO A 571 -38.07 17.46 -25.92
CA PRO A 571 -37.44 18.78 -26.09
C PRO A 571 -37.35 19.63 -24.83
N LEU A 572 -38.22 19.38 -23.85
CA LEU A 572 -38.28 20.12 -22.58
C LEU A 572 -37.45 19.45 -21.47
N ALA A 573 -36.94 18.24 -21.72
CA ALA A 573 -36.14 17.52 -20.75
C ALA A 573 -34.71 18.09 -20.70
N ARG A 574 -34.11 18.08 -19.51
CA ARG A 574 -32.72 18.49 -19.27
C ARG A 574 -31.88 17.32 -18.71
N PRO A 575 -31.89 16.15 -19.36
CA PRO A 575 -31.27 14.97 -18.80
C PRO A 575 -29.75 15.08 -18.91
N PHE A 576 -29.07 14.77 -17.81
CA PHE A 576 -27.65 14.50 -17.88
C PHE A 576 -27.44 13.10 -18.47
N SER A 577 -26.67 13.04 -19.56
CA SER A 577 -26.26 11.79 -20.18
C SER A 577 -24.83 11.42 -19.78
N LEU A 578 -24.66 10.17 -19.36
CA LEU A 578 -23.35 9.56 -19.08
C LEU A 578 -22.41 9.57 -20.29
N ARG A 579 -22.93 9.65 -21.51
CA ARG A 579 -22.11 9.72 -22.74
C ARG A 579 -21.26 10.99 -22.80
N SER A 580 -21.61 12.02 -22.04
CA SER A 580 -20.77 13.22 -21.88
C SER A 580 -19.38 12.92 -21.30
N LEU A 581 -19.24 11.81 -20.56
CA LEU A 581 -17.96 11.35 -20.00
C LEU A 581 -16.99 10.79 -21.07
N GLU A 582 -17.45 10.55 -22.30
CA GLU A 582 -16.59 10.03 -23.38
C GLU A 582 -15.54 11.04 -23.82
N HIS A 583 -15.85 12.34 -23.72
CA HIS A 583 -15.06 13.41 -24.33
C HIS A 583 -14.67 14.53 -23.37
N LEU A 584 -15.36 14.66 -22.23
CA LEU A 584 -15.14 15.74 -21.28
C LEU A 584 -14.63 15.18 -19.95
N PRO A 585 -13.64 15.85 -19.31
CA PRO A 585 -13.12 15.47 -18.00
C PRO A 585 -14.08 15.86 -16.86
N LEU A 586 -15.34 15.41 -16.94
CA LEU A 586 -16.39 15.83 -16.00
C LEU A 586 -16.24 15.16 -14.64
N ARG A 587 -16.64 15.92 -13.61
CA ARG A 587 -16.85 15.44 -12.24
C ARG A 587 -18.34 15.38 -11.98
N VAL A 588 -18.88 14.16 -11.88
CA VAL A 588 -20.32 13.94 -11.73
C VAL A 588 -20.61 13.26 -10.40
N ARG A 589 -21.63 13.75 -9.68
CA ARG A 589 -22.21 13.07 -8.51
C ARG A 589 -23.66 12.70 -8.79
N ILE A 590 -24.04 11.44 -8.53
CA ILE A 590 -25.42 10.97 -8.54
C ILE A 590 -25.79 10.56 -7.13
N ASP A 591 -26.76 11.26 -6.56
CA ASP A 591 -27.32 11.00 -5.24
C ASP A 591 -28.56 10.10 -5.40
N LEU A 592 -28.47 8.89 -4.87
CA LEU A 592 -29.55 7.90 -4.93
C LEU A 592 -30.53 8.04 -3.75
N PRO A 593 -31.83 7.77 -3.95
CA PRO A 593 -32.87 7.98 -2.94
C PRO A 593 -32.97 6.80 -1.94
N GLU A 594 -31.85 6.29 -1.43
CA GLU A 594 -31.78 5.06 -0.63
C GLU A 594 -32.71 5.05 0.59
N ARG A 595 -32.87 6.18 1.27
CA ARG A 595 -33.69 6.28 2.49
C ARG A 595 -35.19 6.25 2.22
N ALA A 596 -35.62 6.86 1.12
CA ALA A 596 -37.03 6.99 0.77
C ALA A 596 -37.52 5.86 -0.14
N HIS A 597 -36.65 5.41 -1.06
CA HIS A 597 -36.97 4.49 -2.14
C HIS A 597 -35.84 3.48 -2.37
N ALA A 598 -35.58 2.61 -1.39
CA ALA A 598 -34.47 1.65 -1.41
C ALA A 598 -34.47 0.72 -2.63
N GLU A 599 -35.64 0.24 -3.09
CA GLU A 599 -35.73 -0.63 -4.27
C GLU A 599 -35.44 0.10 -5.56
N ALA A 600 -35.99 1.31 -5.74
CA ALA A 600 -35.68 2.17 -6.89
C ALA A 600 -34.19 2.54 -6.90
N SER A 601 -33.61 2.81 -5.74
CA SER A 601 -32.18 3.09 -5.58
C SER A 601 -31.30 1.95 -6.08
N ARG A 602 -31.62 0.70 -5.70
CA ARG A 602 -30.87 -0.49 -6.17
C ARG A 602 -30.98 -0.69 -7.69
N LEU A 603 -32.17 -0.50 -8.24
CA LEU A 603 -32.42 -0.56 -9.68
C LEU A 603 -31.61 0.51 -10.42
N LEU A 604 -31.62 1.74 -9.93
CA LEU A 604 -30.88 2.86 -10.53
C LEU A 604 -29.36 2.65 -10.42
N ALA A 605 -28.86 2.18 -9.28
CA ALA A 605 -27.43 1.86 -9.12
C ALA A 605 -26.97 0.80 -10.13
N ARG A 606 -27.79 -0.25 -10.34
CA ARG A 606 -27.55 -1.28 -11.37
C ARG A 606 -27.59 -0.70 -12.77
N LEU A 607 -28.58 0.14 -13.08
CA LEU A 607 -28.70 0.82 -14.37
C LEU A 607 -27.48 1.70 -14.64
N VAL A 608 -27.00 2.46 -13.66
CA VAL A 608 -25.80 3.29 -13.79
C VAL A 608 -24.55 2.44 -14.04
N LEU A 609 -24.38 1.31 -13.33
CA LEU A 609 -23.28 0.38 -13.58
C LEU A 609 -23.35 -0.24 -15.00
N ALA A 610 -24.54 -0.62 -15.45
CA ALA A 610 -24.77 -1.14 -16.79
C ALA A 610 -24.48 -0.09 -17.87
N GLN A 611 -25.04 1.13 -17.75
CA GLN A 611 -24.78 2.23 -18.66
C GLN A 611 -23.29 2.60 -18.70
N PHE A 612 -22.63 2.72 -17.55
CA PHE A 612 -21.21 3.05 -17.46
C PHE A 612 -20.34 2.01 -18.19
N THR A 613 -20.58 0.72 -17.94
CA THR A 613 -19.77 -0.34 -18.57
C THR A 613 -20.01 -0.44 -20.07
N ALA A 614 -21.24 -0.20 -20.55
CA ALA A 614 -21.56 -0.14 -21.97
C ALA A 614 -20.86 1.04 -22.66
N ILE A 615 -20.99 2.25 -22.11
CA ILE A 615 -20.38 3.48 -22.62
C ILE A 615 -18.86 3.36 -22.62
N ALA A 616 -18.27 2.94 -21.50
CA ALA A 616 -16.82 2.78 -21.39
C ALA A 616 -16.26 1.79 -22.42
N ALA A 617 -16.99 0.71 -22.71
CA ALA A 617 -16.59 -0.26 -23.73
C ALA A 617 -16.70 0.28 -25.17
N ALA A 618 -17.65 1.17 -25.44
CA ALA A 618 -17.87 1.78 -26.76
C ALA A 618 -16.93 2.96 -27.07
N ARG A 619 -16.20 3.47 -26.08
CA ARG A 619 -15.30 4.64 -26.24
C ARG A 619 -14.20 4.42 -27.27
N THR A 620 -14.15 5.34 -28.22
CA THR A 620 -13.07 5.47 -29.21
C THR A 620 -11.89 6.29 -28.68
N ASP A 621 -12.17 7.38 -27.96
CA ASP A 621 -11.14 8.20 -27.29
C ASP A 621 -10.87 7.69 -25.86
N ARG A 622 -9.61 7.30 -25.63
CA ARG A 622 -9.10 6.74 -24.37
C ARG A 622 -8.04 7.62 -23.72
N SER A 623 -7.92 8.88 -24.15
CA SER A 623 -6.98 9.85 -23.57
C SER A 623 -7.26 10.14 -22.09
N LEU A 624 -8.55 10.15 -21.72
CA LEU A 624 -9.01 10.31 -20.34
C LEU A 624 -9.18 8.96 -19.65
N PHE A 625 -8.70 8.85 -18.41
CA PHE A 625 -9.08 7.77 -17.51
C PHE A 625 -10.51 8.01 -16.99
N VAL A 626 -11.43 7.07 -17.17
CA VAL A 626 -12.82 7.25 -16.71
C VAL A 626 -13.15 6.24 -15.63
N CYS A 627 -13.66 6.70 -14.49
CA CYS A 627 -13.91 5.84 -13.35
C CYS A 627 -15.30 6.03 -12.75
N LEU A 628 -16.01 4.91 -12.59
CA LEU A 628 -17.23 4.82 -11.79
C LEU A 628 -16.86 4.47 -10.36
N VAL A 629 -17.37 5.23 -9.41
CA VAL A 629 -17.24 4.92 -7.98
C VAL A 629 -18.64 4.75 -7.41
N LEU A 630 -18.96 3.53 -7.00
CA LEU A 630 -20.24 3.16 -6.42
C LEU A 630 -20.04 2.87 -4.92
N ASP A 631 -20.48 3.80 -4.07
CA ASP A 631 -20.28 3.73 -2.62
C ASP A 631 -21.05 2.55 -2.00
N ASP A 632 -22.21 2.18 -2.55
CA ASP A 632 -22.93 0.96 -2.19
C ASP A 632 -23.37 0.20 -3.45
N ALA A 633 -22.71 -0.93 -3.71
CA ALA A 633 -22.97 -1.82 -4.83
C ALA A 633 -23.85 -3.02 -4.45
N THR A 634 -24.42 -3.06 -3.25
CA THR A 634 -25.26 -4.17 -2.77
C THR A 634 -26.44 -4.40 -3.73
N HIS A 635 -26.61 -5.65 -4.20
CA HIS A 635 -27.63 -6.09 -5.16
C HIS A 635 -27.60 -5.39 -6.55
N THR A 636 -26.46 -4.81 -6.92
CA THR A 636 -26.25 -4.18 -8.25
C THR A 636 -25.51 -5.09 -9.23
N VAL A 637 -24.78 -6.08 -8.74
CA VAL A 637 -23.91 -6.95 -9.54
C VAL A 637 -24.71 -8.07 -10.20
N THR A 638 -24.44 -8.28 -11.48
CA THR A 638 -25.11 -9.24 -12.37
C THR A 638 -24.08 -9.93 -13.27
N ALA A 639 -24.49 -10.94 -14.04
CA ALA A 639 -23.57 -11.65 -14.93
C ALA A 639 -22.99 -10.73 -16.03
N GLU A 640 -23.80 -9.83 -16.60
CA GLU A 640 -23.35 -8.90 -17.65
C GLU A 640 -22.49 -7.77 -17.08
N THR A 641 -22.81 -7.22 -15.91
CA THR A 641 -21.97 -6.17 -15.30
C THR A 641 -20.59 -6.72 -14.89
N VAL A 642 -20.48 -7.96 -14.42
CA VAL A 642 -19.18 -8.63 -14.20
C VAL A 642 -18.37 -8.73 -15.51
N ARG A 643 -19.02 -9.08 -16.63
CA ARG A 643 -18.38 -9.09 -17.97
C ARG A 643 -17.98 -7.68 -18.42
N GLY A 644 -18.79 -6.68 -18.10
CA GLY A 644 -18.51 -5.27 -18.33
C GLY A 644 -17.27 -4.80 -17.58
N VAL A 645 -17.21 -5.06 -16.27
CA VAL A 645 -16.07 -4.70 -15.40
C VAL A 645 -14.75 -5.30 -15.91
N ARG A 646 -14.76 -6.57 -16.35
CA ARG A 646 -13.57 -7.22 -16.95
C ARG A 646 -13.01 -6.49 -18.17
N ARG A 647 -13.88 -5.83 -18.95
CA ARG A 647 -13.49 -5.11 -20.17
C ARG A 647 -12.90 -3.73 -19.88
N LEU A 648 -13.15 -3.14 -18.71
CA LEU A 648 -12.68 -1.80 -18.37
C LEU A 648 -11.16 -1.66 -18.43
N ARG A 649 -10.42 -2.71 -18.07
CA ARG A 649 -8.95 -2.75 -18.10
C ARG A 649 -8.34 -2.39 -19.46
N SER A 650 -8.99 -2.74 -20.57
CA SER A 650 -8.45 -2.51 -21.92
C SER A 650 -8.85 -1.17 -22.53
N VAL A 651 -9.75 -0.42 -21.88
CA VAL A 651 -10.34 0.82 -22.40
C VAL A 651 -9.99 2.06 -21.58
N ASN A 652 -8.94 1.99 -20.75
CA ASN A 652 -8.52 3.07 -19.83
C ASN A 652 -9.69 3.54 -18.93
N ALA A 653 -10.41 2.57 -18.36
CA ALA A 653 -11.51 2.81 -17.44
C ALA A 653 -11.42 1.87 -16.23
N GLY A 654 -12.14 2.19 -15.17
CA GLY A 654 -12.17 1.39 -13.94
C GLY A 654 -13.44 1.58 -13.14
N ALA A 655 -13.75 0.61 -12.27
CA ALA A 655 -14.85 0.73 -11.31
C ALA A 655 -14.36 0.50 -9.88
N VAL A 656 -14.82 1.32 -8.94
CA VAL A 656 -14.65 1.12 -7.51
C VAL A 656 -16.01 0.76 -6.93
N LEU A 657 -16.14 -0.47 -6.46
CA LEU A 657 -17.39 -1.01 -5.93
C LEU A 657 -17.20 -1.31 -4.46
N THR A 658 -18.09 -0.81 -3.60
CA THR A 658 -18.12 -1.28 -2.20
C THR A 658 -19.34 -2.16 -1.91
N LEU A 659 -19.13 -3.22 -1.15
CA LEU A 659 -20.16 -4.16 -0.71
C LEU A 659 -20.14 -4.29 0.80
N ARG A 660 -21.29 -4.59 1.39
CA ARG A 660 -21.39 -4.87 2.83
C ARG A 660 -20.86 -6.27 3.14
N THR A 661 -21.20 -7.21 2.27
CA THR A 661 -20.75 -8.60 2.26
C THR A 661 -20.71 -9.10 0.82
N VAL A 662 -19.91 -10.12 0.52
CA VAL A 662 -19.92 -10.78 -0.80
C VAL A 662 -21.27 -11.47 -1.03
N ASP A 663 -21.99 -11.86 0.02
CA ASP A 663 -23.31 -12.50 -0.06
C ASP A 663 -24.41 -11.59 -0.63
N ASP A 664 -24.17 -10.29 -0.73
CA ASP A 664 -25.06 -9.35 -1.42
C ASP A 664 -25.08 -9.57 -2.95
N VAL A 665 -24.13 -10.36 -3.46
CA VAL A 665 -24.01 -10.77 -4.87
C VAL A 665 -24.53 -12.21 -5.01
N PRO A 666 -25.22 -12.55 -6.11
CA PRO A 666 -25.64 -13.93 -6.35
C PRO A 666 -24.47 -14.93 -6.25
N GLU A 667 -24.69 -16.04 -5.54
CA GLU A 667 -23.63 -17.01 -5.19
C GLU A 667 -22.81 -17.50 -6.40
N GLY A 668 -23.48 -17.77 -7.52
CA GLY A 668 -22.83 -18.20 -8.76
C GLY A 668 -21.88 -17.17 -9.40
N LEU A 669 -21.90 -15.91 -8.93
CA LEU A 669 -21.06 -14.83 -9.45
C LEU A 669 -19.89 -14.47 -8.53
N HIS A 670 -19.80 -15.01 -7.31
CA HIS A 670 -18.77 -14.65 -6.32
C HIS A 670 -17.35 -14.78 -6.90
N THR A 671 -16.99 -15.96 -7.41
CA THR A 671 -15.68 -16.22 -8.04
C THR A 671 -15.48 -15.38 -9.29
N ALA A 672 -16.54 -15.18 -10.08
CA ALA A 672 -16.46 -14.42 -11.32
C ALA A 672 -16.18 -12.93 -11.07
N LEU A 673 -16.78 -12.35 -10.03
CA LEU A 673 -16.58 -10.98 -9.58
C LEU A 673 -15.17 -10.78 -9.01
N LEU A 674 -14.73 -11.64 -8.10
CA LEU A 674 -13.38 -11.53 -7.51
C LEU A 674 -12.28 -11.70 -8.57
N GLY A 675 -12.50 -12.52 -9.59
CA GLY A 675 -11.60 -12.62 -10.75
C GLY A 675 -11.80 -11.55 -11.82
N ALA A 676 -12.81 -10.69 -11.71
CA ALA A 676 -13.05 -9.59 -12.65
C ALA A 676 -12.28 -8.32 -12.28
N VAL A 677 -11.95 -8.16 -11.00
CA VAL A 677 -11.22 -7.02 -10.45
C VAL A 677 -9.77 -7.41 -10.20
N GLY A 678 -8.83 -6.48 -10.42
CA GLY A 678 -7.41 -6.68 -10.10
C GLY A 678 -7.04 -6.22 -8.70
N CYS A 679 -7.87 -5.37 -8.08
CA CYS A 679 -7.67 -4.87 -6.73
C CYS A 679 -8.83 -5.31 -5.82
N CYS A 680 -8.49 -5.80 -4.63
CA CYS A 680 -9.44 -6.32 -3.65
C CYS A 680 -9.08 -5.82 -2.26
N MET A 681 -10.09 -5.42 -1.48
CA MET A 681 -9.91 -4.89 -0.14
C MET A 681 -10.93 -5.48 0.82
N ALA A 682 -10.46 -6.14 1.88
CA ALA A 682 -11.30 -6.67 2.96
C ALA A 682 -11.10 -5.82 4.22
N PHE A 683 -12.15 -5.15 4.68
CA PHE A 683 -12.11 -4.29 5.86
C PHE A 683 -12.26 -5.11 7.15
N SER A 684 -11.84 -4.52 8.27
CA SER A 684 -12.07 -5.11 9.60
C SER A 684 -13.56 -5.42 9.84
N GLY A 685 -13.84 -6.62 10.35
CA GLY A 685 -15.21 -7.05 10.70
C GLY A 685 -15.97 -7.77 9.58
N VAL A 686 -15.30 -8.18 8.50
CA VAL A 686 -15.89 -9.12 7.53
C VAL A 686 -16.27 -10.45 8.18
N THR A 687 -17.24 -11.15 7.60
CA THR A 687 -17.63 -12.47 8.11
C THR A 687 -16.56 -13.52 7.80
N THR A 688 -16.58 -14.66 8.49
CA THR A 688 -15.71 -15.80 8.15
C THR A 688 -16.00 -16.36 6.76
N TRP A 689 -17.23 -16.23 6.27
CA TRP A 689 -17.63 -16.67 4.93
C TRP A 689 -17.01 -15.78 3.85
N ASP A 690 -17.09 -14.45 4.02
CA ASP A 690 -16.40 -13.48 3.19
C ASP A 690 -14.88 -13.72 3.22
N GLY A 691 -14.32 -13.90 4.42
CA GLY A 691 -12.90 -14.16 4.63
C GLY A 691 -12.41 -15.41 3.89
N LYS A 692 -13.22 -16.48 3.84
CA LYS A 692 -12.89 -17.69 3.08
C LYS A 692 -12.74 -17.41 1.58
N ARG A 693 -13.63 -16.60 0.99
CA ARG A 693 -13.56 -16.25 -0.44
C ARG A 693 -12.31 -15.43 -0.75
N PHE A 694 -11.93 -14.49 0.13
CA PHE A 694 -10.70 -13.72 -0.04
C PHE A 694 -9.44 -14.58 0.12
N ALA A 695 -9.42 -15.47 1.11
CA ALA A 695 -8.31 -16.41 1.31
C ALA A 695 -8.08 -17.32 0.09
N GLU A 696 -9.16 -17.81 -0.54
CA GLU A 696 -9.11 -18.60 -1.78
C GLU A 696 -8.48 -17.80 -2.95
N VAL A 697 -8.81 -16.51 -3.07
CA VAL A 697 -8.33 -15.65 -4.18
C VAL A 697 -6.90 -15.18 -3.99
N TRP A 698 -6.51 -14.84 -2.76
CA TRP A 698 -5.14 -14.41 -2.47
C TRP A 698 -4.13 -15.55 -2.41
N GLY A 699 -4.62 -16.78 -2.39
CA GLY A 699 -3.82 -17.99 -2.50
C GLY A 699 -2.99 -18.27 -1.25
N LYS A 700 -2.06 -19.22 -1.41
CA LYS A 700 -1.19 -19.69 -0.34
C LYS A 700 0.25 -19.26 -0.58
N GLU A 701 0.99 -19.13 0.51
CA GLU A 701 2.41 -18.85 0.52
C GLU A 701 3.17 -19.99 1.19
N TRP A 702 4.38 -20.24 0.69
CA TRP A 702 5.31 -21.16 1.32
C TRP A 702 5.95 -20.48 2.53
N VAL A 703 5.48 -20.86 3.72
CA VAL A 703 6.04 -20.36 4.98
C VAL A 703 6.99 -21.42 5.54
N GLU A 704 8.24 -21.01 5.82
CA GLU A 704 9.20 -21.85 6.53
C GLU A 704 8.78 -21.98 7.99
N THR A 705 8.09 -23.09 8.30
CA THR A 705 7.70 -23.40 9.67
C THR A 705 8.87 -24.10 10.34
N ARG A 706 9.45 -23.41 11.32
CA ARG A 706 10.52 -23.95 12.14
C ARG A 706 9.92 -24.77 13.28
N GLU A 707 9.79 -26.07 13.10
CA GLU A 707 9.42 -26.96 14.20
C GLU A 707 10.68 -27.24 15.04
N VAL A 708 10.65 -26.80 16.30
CA VAL A 708 11.72 -27.09 17.26
C VAL A 708 11.27 -28.28 18.09
N ALA A 709 11.60 -29.48 17.62
CA ALA A 709 11.34 -30.70 18.38
C ALA A 709 12.43 -30.88 19.44
N GLN A 710 12.08 -30.67 20.71
CA GLN A 710 12.97 -30.81 21.84
C GLN A 710 13.09 -32.28 22.26
N HIS A 711 14.12 -32.98 21.78
CA HIS A 711 14.41 -34.34 22.23
C HIS A 711 15.39 -34.33 23.39
N ALA A 712 14.97 -34.80 24.56
CA ALA A 712 15.85 -35.01 25.71
C ALA A 712 16.77 -36.21 25.44
N VAL A 713 18.07 -35.96 25.25
CA VAL A 713 19.06 -37.02 25.04
C VAL A 713 19.47 -37.57 26.40
N PHE A 714 19.05 -38.80 26.71
CA PHE A 714 19.66 -39.59 27.78
C PHE A 714 20.95 -40.21 27.23
N ALA A 715 22.09 -39.87 27.82
CA ALA A 715 23.40 -40.40 27.44
C ALA A 715 23.91 -41.39 28.51
N ASP A 716 24.16 -42.64 28.13
CA ASP A 716 24.53 -43.77 28.99
C ASP A 716 26.01 -43.81 29.43
N GLN A 717 26.82 -42.77 29.18
CA GLN A 717 28.24 -42.75 29.52
C GLN A 717 28.61 -41.76 30.65
N PRO A 718 29.49 -42.13 31.59
CA PRO A 718 29.78 -41.34 32.80
C PRO A 718 30.47 -40.00 32.50
N PHE A 719 31.30 -39.93 31.44
CA PHE A 719 31.99 -38.70 31.04
C PHE A 719 31.03 -37.66 30.42
N THR A 720 30.05 -38.10 29.64
CA THR A 720 28.98 -37.25 29.10
C THR A 720 28.08 -36.69 30.20
N ARG A 721 27.86 -37.43 31.29
CA ARG A 721 27.03 -37.00 32.43
C ARG A 721 27.65 -35.82 33.20
N ALA A 722 28.97 -35.83 33.38
CA ALA A 722 29.70 -34.72 34.00
C ALA A 722 29.70 -33.46 33.11
N LEU A 723 29.90 -33.63 31.80
CA LEU A 723 29.86 -32.52 30.84
C LEU A 723 28.45 -31.92 30.71
N HIS A 724 27.40 -32.76 30.72
CA HIS A 724 26.00 -32.33 30.74
C HIS A 724 25.59 -31.69 32.07
N GLY A 725 26.15 -32.15 33.19
CA GLY A 725 25.94 -31.55 34.52
C GLY A 725 26.53 -30.14 34.62
N LEU A 726 27.78 -29.96 34.15
CA LEU A 726 28.44 -28.66 34.14
C LEU A 726 27.72 -27.66 33.21
N ARG A 727 27.20 -28.12 32.07
CA ARG A 727 26.47 -27.28 31.11
C ARG A 727 25.04 -26.93 31.59
N LYS A 728 24.34 -27.86 32.24
CA LYS A 728 23.02 -27.64 32.86
C LYS A 728 23.07 -26.60 33.98
N LEU A 729 24.16 -26.58 34.77
CA LEU A 729 24.43 -25.57 35.79
C LEU A 729 24.68 -24.17 35.20
N VAL A 730 25.16 -24.07 33.96
CA VAL A 730 25.48 -22.80 33.29
C VAL A 730 24.30 -22.22 32.51
N THR A 731 23.43 -23.05 31.92
CA THR A 731 22.34 -22.57 31.04
C THR A 731 20.93 -22.60 31.64
N GLY A 732 20.72 -23.22 32.82
CA GLY A 732 19.42 -23.26 33.49
C GLY A 732 18.29 -24.01 32.76
N LYS A 733 18.57 -24.59 31.58
CA LYS A 733 17.66 -25.43 30.80
C LYS A 733 18.31 -26.79 30.54
N ALA A 734 17.54 -27.86 30.70
CA ALA A 734 17.96 -29.23 30.41
C ALA A 734 18.29 -29.41 28.92
N VAL A 735 19.21 -30.32 28.61
CA VAL A 735 19.72 -30.55 27.27
C VAL A 735 18.64 -31.20 26.41
N THR A 736 17.90 -30.37 25.68
CA THR A 736 17.11 -30.78 24.52
C THR A 736 17.98 -30.55 23.30
N ARG A 737 18.21 -31.60 22.50
CA ARG A 737 18.77 -31.41 21.17
C ARG A 737 17.61 -30.82 20.36
N ASP A 738 17.66 -29.51 20.13
CA ASP A 738 16.68 -28.83 19.29
C ASP A 738 16.88 -29.38 17.87
N ALA A 739 16.11 -30.39 17.49
CA ALA A 739 15.98 -30.78 16.10
C ALA A 739 15.13 -29.71 15.44
N VAL A 740 15.82 -28.73 14.85
CA VAL A 740 15.19 -27.68 14.07
C VAL A 740 14.88 -28.28 12.71
N THR A 741 13.68 -28.79 12.55
CA THR A 741 13.19 -29.19 11.24
C THR A 741 12.55 -27.97 10.62
N VAL A 742 13.24 -27.35 9.66
CA VAL A 742 12.62 -26.33 8.83
C VAL A 742 11.77 -27.07 7.80
N ARG A 743 10.45 -27.02 7.99
CA ARG A 743 9.50 -27.57 7.03
C ARG A 743 8.86 -26.41 6.29
N GLN A 744 9.03 -26.37 4.98
CA GLN A 744 8.24 -25.48 4.13
C GLN A 744 6.82 -26.03 4.09
N VAL A 745 5.87 -25.27 4.64
CA VAL A 745 4.45 -25.59 4.62
C VAL A 745 3.74 -24.52 3.83
N GLU A 746 2.93 -24.95 2.88
CA GLU A 746 2.05 -24.07 2.13
C GLU A 746 0.88 -23.64 3.04
N ARG A 747 0.86 -22.37 3.46
CA ARG A 747 -0.17 -21.79 4.34
C ARG A 747 -0.86 -20.64 3.62
N GLU A 748 -2.16 -20.49 3.83
CA GLU A 748 -2.89 -19.29 3.37
C GLU A 748 -2.19 -18.04 3.91
N ARG A 749 -1.99 -17.04 3.06
CA ARG A 749 -1.41 -15.75 3.49
C ARG A 749 -2.25 -15.07 4.56
N TRP A 750 -3.56 -15.23 4.44
CA TRP A 750 -4.56 -14.77 5.38
C TRP A 750 -5.62 -15.87 5.51
N SER A 751 -5.80 -16.41 6.71
CA SER A 751 -6.90 -17.34 6.95
C SER A 751 -8.23 -16.61 7.08
N ALA A 752 -9.32 -17.32 6.78
CA ALA A 752 -10.67 -16.79 6.95
C ALA A 752 -10.96 -16.27 8.37
N SER A 753 -10.42 -16.94 9.39
CA SER A 753 -10.56 -16.53 10.81
C SER A 753 -9.74 -15.29 11.15
N GLU A 754 -8.53 -15.14 10.58
CA GLU A 754 -7.69 -13.96 10.79
C GLU A 754 -8.36 -12.72 10.19
N LEU A 755 -8.93 -12.83 8.99
CA LEU A 755 -9.67 -11.72 8.36
C LEU A 755 -10.92 -11.33 9.13
N ALA A 756 -11.64 -12.30 9.72
CA ALA A 756 -12.87 -12.02 10.45
C ALA A 756 -12.62 -11.42 11.85
N TYR A 757 -11.61 -11.93 12.57
CA TYR A 757 -11.46 -11.65 14.01
C TYR A 757 -10.15 -10.99 14.43
N SER A 758 -9.12 -11.00 13.59
CA SER A 758 -7.78 -10.50 13.96
C SER A 758 -7.47 -9.12 13.41
N LEU A 759 -8.26 -8.61 12.45
CA LEU A 759 -8.07 -7.28 11.88
C LEU A 759 -8.45 -6.18 12.89
N PRO A 760 -7.52 -5.26 13.24
CA PRO A 760 -7.85 -4.12 14.10
C PRO A 760 -8.87 -3.19 13.44
N THR A 761 -9.66 -2.49 14.25
CA THR A 761 -10.63 -1.50 13.73
C THR A 761 -9.92 -0.43 12.90
N GLY A 762 -10.54 -0.04 11.79
CA GLY A 762 -9.96 0.97 10.90
C GLY A 762 -8.80 0.47 10.04
N HIS A 763 -8.52 -0.83 10.06
CA HIS A 763 -7.60 -1.49 9.14
C HIS A 763 -8.34 -2.25 8.05
N ALA A 764 -7.64 -2.55 6.98
CA ALA A 764 -8.10 -3.42 5.91
C ALA A 764 -6.93 -4.19 5.29
N VAL A 765 -7.21 -5.36 4.73
CA VAL A 765 -6.25 -6.10 3.91
C VAL A 765 -6.47 -5.74 2.45
N LEU A 766 -5.43 -5.25 1.79
CA LEU A 766 -5.46 -4.74 0.43
C LEU A 766 -4.53 -5.53 -0.48
N SER A 767 -5.09 -6.08 -1.56
CA SER A 767 -4.35 -6.72 -2.66
C SER A 767 -4.48 -5.86 -3.90
N LEU A 768 -3.37 -5.66 -4.62
CA LEU A 768 -3.29 -4.71 -5.73
C LEU A 768 -2.65 -5.35 -6.95
N THR A 769 -3.22 -5.05 -8.11
CA THR A 769 -2.66 -5.42 -9.41
C THR A 769 -2.75 -4.21 -10.34
N THR A 770 -1.67 -3.89 -11.05
CA THR A 770 -1.67 -2.80 -12.03
C THR A 770 -2.21 -3.29 -13.38
N VAL A 771 -2.58 -2.35 -14.25
CA VAL A 771 -2.95 -2.66 -15.64
C VAL A 771 -1.82 -3.39 -16.40
N ASP A 772 -0.57 -3.15 -16.03
CA ASP A 772 0.62 -3.81 -16.62
C ASP A 772 0.87 -5.22 -16.07
N GLY A 773 0.11 -5.65 -15.05
CA GLY A 773 0.21 -6.97 -14.45
C GLY A 773 1.21 -7.08 -13.30
N GLU A 774 1.76 -5.95 -12.82
CA GLU A 774 2.53 -5.94 -11.58
C GLU A 774 1.59 -6.15 -10.40
N HIS A 775 2.03 -6.95 -9.42
CA HIS A 775 1.18 -7.36 -8.30
C HIS A 775 1.86 -7.03 -6.96
N ALA A 776 1.08 -6.51 -6.01
CA ALA A 776 1.50 -6.41 -4.62
C ALA A 776 0.75 -7.46 -3.79
N PRO A 777 1.45 -8.13 -2.85
CA PRO A 777 0.83 -9.12 -1.97
C PRO A 777 -0.33 -8.51 -1.15
N PRO A 778 -1.21 -9.32 -0.53
CA PRO A 778 -2.24 -8.80 0.37
C PRO A 778 -1.61 -8.15 1.61
N LEU A 779 -1.66 -6.82 1.67
CA LEU A 779 -1.05 -6.00 2.73
C LEU A 779 -2.07 -5.59 3.78
N LEU A 780 -1.71 -5.68 5.06
CA LEU A 780 -2.47 -5.05 6.13
C LEU A 780 -2.20 -3.54 6.14
N VAL A 781 -3.24 -2.76 5.91
CA VAL A 781 -3.20 -1.29 5.82
C VAL A 781 -3.98 -0.67 6.97
N ASP A 782 -3.35 0.26 7.68
CA ASP A 782 -3.99 1.19 8.61
C ASP A 782 -4.52 2.39 7.83
N LEU A 783 -5.84 2.60 7.88
CA LEU A 783 -6.55 3.66 7.16
C LEU A 783 -6.73 4.94 7.99
N GLY A 784 -6.20 5.01 9.22
CA GLY A 784 -6.30 6.19 10.09
C GLY A 784 -5.22 7.26 9.88
N GLY A 785 -4.39 7.12 8.84
CA GLY A 785 -3.09 7.81 8.69
C GLY A 785 -3.08 9.19 8.03
#